data_AF-A0A9W8XGS0-F1
#
_entry.id   AF-A0A9W8XGS0-F1
#
_cell.length_a   1.000
_cell.length_b   1.000
_cell.length_c   1.000
_cell.angle_alpha   90.00
_cell.angle_beta   90.00
_cell.angle_gamma   90.00
#
_symmetry.space_group_name_H-M   'P 1'
#
loop_
_entity.id
_entity.type
_entity.pdbx_description
1 polymer ?
#
loop_
_entity_poly.entity_id
_entity_poly.type
_entity_poly.pdbx_seq_one_letter_code
_entity_poly.pdbx_strand_id
1 'polypeptide(L)'
;MKIDVLISTPSILSKWSRSRFPNIKTVVTGGEPCPQSLADEWAVGTSYYNICGPTEITILNSAHLHVPGQFLTIGTPLPNTTVYILDEDENPVAMGEMGSMWVGGAGVTRGYINLPMLTAKRYKRDKFRNDGSSMFNTGDLVRWREDGSLETFGRSDDQVKIKGFRVELDGVTSVIEAFPGISRACAKVVDQKLHGFYVAETDVDEQVLDVFVRQHLPFYSVPERWIYIPEIPLTPNGKVDKKMLVELALSAATTKANVGLIPLIAAPIPVAAAPISIVAAPVQEVESNADLEKAIRCDSAVVRSSLSITKGGTGSVSESLESELDKLPAKNGFHGQRWLRHRAFILYRRFFSVIMLANIATACFILYRNVKQDRYILADVSTAFAANLCMAILMRSEPVVNLLFTVACSVPVSWPLAIRRHCARVFHIGGIHSSCAIASVGWFTIFTVGASLELAKEPAIRCLTLAPIILTYLAWPILIAMAGTSHPTFRAKHHDIWEMTHRFGGWTALILLWVQSFLAAKDLASGVAPSRAYLTSPGIWLLTVATCAIIFPWLFLRKVPVRSEVLSNHAVRLWFDYTDPVVGTGVRLGEFLENNASQFSTEVFLAEKPLRDWHGFATITNANGRGFSLVVSNAGDFTKRTINRAPTHIWVRGIPTCGVLRIATLFRSVVLVATGSGIGPCLAVILAKKVPCRILWTAPNHEQTFGKDLVNTVLQRDPKAVIHNTRTMGKPDMPLMAWKLYKESGAEAVCVISNKVFTQRIVYALESRGVPAYGAIFDS
;
A
#
# COMPACT_ATOMS: atom_id res chain seq x y z
N MET A 1 -32.74 -27.75 -31.15
CA MET A 1 -31.30 -28.11 -31.05
C MET A 1 -31.03 -28.71 -29.69
N LYS A 2 -30.41 -29.89 -29.61
CA LYS A 2 -29.89 -30.46 -28.35
C LYS A 2 -28.45 -29.97 -28.19
N ILE A 3 -28.25 -28.89 -27.46
CA ILE A 3 -26.91 -28.37 -27.14
C ILE A 3 -26.33 -29.26 -26.04
N ASP A 4 -25.18 -29.88 -26.26
CA ASP A 4 -24.49 -30.72 -25.26
C ASP A 4 -23.15 -30.13 -24.80
N VAL A 5 -22.59 -29.17 -25.53
CA VAL A 5 -21.39 -28.41 -25.15
C VAL A 5 -21.70 -26.92 -25.05
N LEU A 6 -21.27 -26.29 -23.96
CA LEU A 6 -21.41 -24.86 -23.72
C LEU A 6 -20.05 -24.23 -23.42
N ILE A 7 -19.65 -23.24 -24.21
CA ILE A 7 -18.50 -22.37 -23.90
C ILE A 7 -19.05 -20.99 -23.54
N SER A 8 -18.70 -20.48 -22.37
CA SER A 8 -19.24 -19.20 -21.90
C SER A 8 -18.28 -18.52 -20.94
N THR A 9 -18.57 -17.26 -20.61
CA THR A 9 -17.92 -16.64 -19.46
C THR A 9 -18.72 -16.94 -18.18
N PRO A 10 -18.06 -17.08 -17.02
CA PRO A 10 -18.70 -17.23 -15.72
C PRO A 10 -19.91 -16.31 -15.48
N SER A 11 -19.83 -15.03 -15.83
CA SER A 11 -20.90 -14.03 -15.65
C SER A 11 -22.15 -14.29 -16.50
N ILE A 12 -21.99 -14.95 -17.65
CA ILE A 12 -23.13 -15.37 -18.48
C ILE A 12 -23.69 -16.68 -17.90
N LEU A 13 -22.80 -17.62 -17.55
CA LEU A 13 -23.18 -18.92 -17.00
C LEU A 13 -23.95 -18.79 -15.68
N SER A 14 -23.55 -17.85 -14.82
CA SER A 14 -24.16 -17.62 -13.50
C SER A 14 -25.61 -17.18 -13.52
N LYS A 15 -26.13 -16.77 -14.68
CA LYS A 15 -27.56 -16.43 -14.87
C LYS A 15 -28.44 -17.67 -14.98
N TRP A 16 -27.84 -18.84 -15.10
CA TRP A 16 -28.48 -20.10 -15.39
C TRP A 16 -28.15 -21.11 -14.30
N SER A 17 -29.10 -22.00 -14.01
CA SER A 17 -28.92 -23.10 -13.05
C SER A 17 -28.73 -24.40 -13.81
N ARG A 18 -27.75 -25.21 -13.41
CA ARG A 18 -27.42 -26.49 -14.06
C ARG A 18 -28.63 -27.42 -14.13
N SER A 19 -29.49 -27.42 -13.11
CA SER A 19 -30.70 -28.26 -13.04
C SER A 19 -31.68 -28.06 -14.21
N ARG A 20 -31.70 -26.87 -14.81
CA ARG A 20 -32.58 -26.55 -15.94
C ARG A 20 -32.06 -27.07 -17.28
N PHE A 21 -30.81 -27.51 -17.34
CA PHE A 21 -30.14 -27.90 -18.59
C PHE A 21 -29.49 -29.30 -18.48
N PRO A 22 -30.28 -30.37 -18.22
CA PRO A 22 -29.78 -31.74 -18.05
C PRO A 22 -29.03 -32.31 -19.25
N ASN A 23 -29.31 -31.81 -20.45
CA ASN A 23 -28.71 -32.23 -21.71
C ASN A 23 -27.26 -31.74 -21.93
N ILE A 24 -26.79 -30.76 -21.16
CA ILE A 24 -25.41 -30.26 -21.27
C ILE A 24 -24.47 -31.28 -20.62
N LYS A 25 -23.49 -31.76 -21.40
CA LYS A 25 -22.48 -32.75 -21.01
C LYS A 25 -21.11 -32.13 -20.77
N THR A 26 -20.80 -31.02 -21.44
CA THR A 26 -19.51 -30.32 -21.28
C THR A 26 -19.73 -28.84 -21.15
N VAL A 27 -19.06 -28.23 -20.18
CA VAL A 27 -19.08 -26.79 -19.93
C VAL A 27 -17.65 -26.30 -19.92
N VAL A 28 -17.38 -25.24 -20.65
CA VAL A 28 -16.08 -24.57 -20.65
C VAL A 28 -16.31 -23.13 -20.22
N THR A 29 -15.70 -22.74 -19.12
CA THR A 29 -15.69 -21.35 -18.68
C THR A 29 -14.33 -20.74 -18.83
N GLY A 30 -14.32 -19.54 -19.39
CA GLY A 30 -13.08 -18.85 -19.67
C GLY A 30 -13.28 -17.37 -19.71
N GLY A 31 -12.15 -16.68 -19.63
CA GLY A 31 -12.16 -15.26 -19.85
C GLY A 31 -12.65 -14.46 -18.65
N GLU A 32 -12.81 -14.95 -17.44
CA GLU A 32 -12.82 -14.17 -16.18
C GLU A 32 -12.65 -15.14 -15.00
N PRO A 33 -12.27 -14.69 -13.78
CA PRO A 33 -12.21 -15.58 -12.63
C PRO A 33 -13.57 -16.25 -12.38
N CYS A 34 -13.58 -17.58 -12.34
CA CYS A 34 -14.80 -18.34 -12.09
C CYS A 34 -14.98 -18.58 -10.57
N PRO A 35 -16.16 -18.28 -9.99
CA PRO A 35 -16.47 -18.66 -8.62
C PRO A 35 -16.50 -20.19 -8.46
N GLN A 36 -15.88 -20.72 -7.40
CA GLN A 36 -15.83 -22.16 -7.15
C GLN A 36 -17.22 -22.79 -7.04
N SER A 37 -18.17 -22.14 -6.38
CA SER A 37 -19.54 -22.63 -6.26
C SER A 37 -20.24 -22.80 -7.62
N LEU A 38 -19.95 -21.93 -8.59
CA LEU A 38 -20.50 -22.02 -9.93
C LEU A 38 -19.87 -23.19 -10.71
N ALA A 39 -18.56 -23.38 -10.57
CA ALA A 39 -17.87 -24.53 -11.16
C ALA A 39 -18.34 -25.85 -10.56
N ASP A 40 -18.48 -25.91 -9.23
CA ASP A 40 -18.98 -27.08 -8.51
C ASP A 40 -20.39 -27.47 -8.98
N GLU A 41 -21.31 -26.50 -9.05
CA GLU A 41 -22.69 -26.74 -9.51
C GLU A 41 -22.71 -27.30 -10.94
N TRP A 42 -21.98 -26.66 -11.85
CA TRP A 42 -22.03 -27.03 -13.26
C TRP A 42 -21.22 -28.28 -13.59
N ALA A 43 -20.23 -28.64 -12.78
CA ALA A 43 -19.47 -29.88 -12.92
C ALA A 43 -20.25 -31.13 -12.47
N VAL A 44 -21.37 -30.99 -11.75
CA VAL A 44 -22.20 -32.15 -11.39
C VAL A 44 -22.77 -32.81 -12.66
N GLY A 45 -22.31 -34.03 -12.92
CA GLY A 45 -22.75 -34.82 -14.07
C GLY A 45 -22.32 -34.26 -15.43
N THR A 46 -21.30 -33.38 -15.47
CA THR A 46 -20.73 -32.85 -16.72
C THR A 46 -19.21 -32.79 -16.64
N SER A 47 -18.53 -32.68 -17.79
CA SER A 47 -17.13 -32.28 -17.84
C SER A 47 -17.02 -30.76 -17.82
N TYR A 48 -16.59 -30.20 -16.68
CA TYR A 48 -16.41 -28.77 -16.54
C TYR A 48 -14.95 -28.37 -16.69
N TYR A 49 -14.65 -27.52 -17.65
CA TYR A 49 -13.31 -26.96 -17.86
C TYR A 49 -13.27 -25.49 -17.45
N ASN A 50 -12.34 -25.13 -16.56
CA ASN A 50 -11.96 -23.74 -16.34
C ASN A 50 -10.68 -23.46 -17.12
N ILE A 51 -10.75 -22.53 -18.06
CA ILE A 51 -9.67 -22.25 -19.03
C ILE A 51 -9.12 -20.84 -18.87
N CYS A 52 -7.84 -20.68 -19.18
CA CYS A 52 -7.18 -19.38 -19.24
C CYS A 52 -6.46 -19.20 -20.58
N GLY A 53 -6.52 -17.98 -21.11
CA GLY A 53 -5.70 -17.57 -22.24
C GLY A 53 -6.09 -16.20 -22.79
N PRO A 54 -5.12 -15.33 -23.09
CA PRO A 54 -5.36 -14.13 -23.86
C PRO A 54 -5.42 -14.39 -25.38
N THR A 55 -5.91 -13.40 -26.14
CA THR A 55 -5.95 -13.44 -27.61
C THR A 55 -4.55 -13.61 -28.22
N GLU A 56 -3.56 -12.98 -27.59
CA GLU A 56 -2.15 -12.94 -27.96
C GLU A 56 -1.45 -14.31 -28.01
N ILE A 57 -2.11 -15.37 -27.54
CA ILE A 57 -1.60 -16.75 -27.51
C ILE A 57 -2.55 -17.77 -28.17
N THR A 58 -3.37 -17.35 -29.14
CA THR A 58 -4.37 -18.21 -29.81
C THR A 58 -5.41 -18.79 -28.85
N ILE A 59 -6.04 -17.89 -28.09
CA ILE A 59 -7.22 -18.14 -27.24
C ILE A 59 -6.91 -18.82 -25.90
N LEU A 60 -6.15 -19.92 -25.85
CA LEU A 60 -5.97 -20.73 -24.62
C LEU A 60 -4.50 -21.06 -24.35
N ASN A 61 -4.03 -20.87 -23.11
CA ASN A 61 -2.75 -21.44 -22.63
C ASN A 61 -2.94 -22.61 -21.69
N SER A 62 -4.01 -22.64 -20.91
CA SER A 62 -4.18 -23.61 -19.83
C SER A 62 -5.64 -23.98 -19.61
N ALA A 63 -5.84 -25.20 -19.09
CA ALA A 63 -7.16 -25.74 -18.80
C ALA A 63 -7.14 -26.62 -17.55
N HIS A 64 -8.17 -26.49 -16.72
CA HIS A 64 -8.44 -27.34 -15.57
C HIS A 64 -9.75 -28.09 -15.77
N LEU A 65 -9.72 -29.43 -15.78
CA LEU A 65 -10.93 -30.24 -15.65
C LEU A 65 -11.33 -30.27 -14.17
N HIS A 66 -12.38 -29.54 -13.83
CA HIS A 66 -12.84 -29.37 -12.45
C HIS A 66 -13.64 -30.58 -11.96
N VAL A 67 -13.38 -30.98 -10.71
CA VAL A 67 -14.14 -31.99 -10.00
C VAL A 67 -14.85 -31.31 -8.82
N PRO A 68 -16.18 -31.47 -8.64
CA PRO A 68 -16.91 -30.83 -7.56
C PRO A 68 -16.26 -31.04 -6.19
N GLY A 69 -16.09 -29.96 -5.43
CA GLY A 69 -15.49 -29.98 -4.10
C GLY A 69 -13.96 -29.94 -4.07
N GLN A 70 -13.28 -30.07 -5.22
CA GLN A 70 -11.84 -29.78 -5.31
C GLN A 70 -11.58 -28.29 -5.46
N PHE A 71 -10.36 -27.85 -5.21
CA PHE A 71 -9.99 -26.45 -5.37
C PHE A 71 -9.92 -26.07 -6.85
N LEU A 72 -10.68 -25.07 -7.27
CA LEU A 72 -10.73 -24.62 -8.67
C LEU A 72 -9.46 -23.85 -9.06
N THR A 73 -8.76 -24.32 -10.09
CA THR A 73 -7.54 -23.69 -10.63
C THR A 73 -7.73 -23.29 -12.10
N ILE A 74 -6.71 -22.70 -12.74
CA ILE A 74 -6.66 -22.56 -14.21
C ILE A 74 -5.92 -23.73 -14.88
N GLY A 75 -5.48 -24.71 -14.08
CA GLY A 75 -5.03 -26.02 -14.54
C GLY A 75 -3.61 -26.01 -15.08
N THR A 76 -3.36 -26.83 -16.09
CA THR A 76 -2.01 -27.03 -16.64
C THR A 76 -1.88 -26.47 -18.04
N PRO A 77 -0.67 -26.17 -18.52
CA PRO A 77 -0.45 -25.74 -19.90
C PRO A 77 -1.01 -26.74 -20.91
N LEU A 78 -1.57 -26.24 -22.00
CA LEU A 78 -2.03 -27.04 -23.13
C LEU A 78 -0.86 -27.57 -23.97
N PRO A 79 -1.08 -28.61 -24.81
CA PRO A 79 -0.07 -29.08 -25.75
C PRO A 79 0.53 -27.95 -26.59
N ASN A 80 1.83 -28.04 -26.88
CA ASN A 80 2.59 -27.04 -27.63
C ASN A 80 2.64 -25.62 -27.00
N THR A 81 2.20 -25.48 -25.74
CA THR A 81 2.29 -24.26 -24.95
C THR A 81 3.29 -24.45 -23.82
N THR A 82 4.13 -23.45 -23.58
CA THR A 82 5.02 -23.42 -22.41
C THR A 82 4.62 -22.28 -21.51
N VAL A 83 4.56 -22.52 -20.20
CA VAL A 83 4.26 -21.48 -19.21
C VAL A 83 5.43 -21.34 -18.26
N TYR A 84 5.94 -20.12 -18.13
CA TYR A 84 6.98 -19.77 -17.19
C TYR A 84 6.42 -18.79 -16.15
N ILE A 85 6.69 -19.08 -14.88
CA ILE A 85 6.35 -18.17 -13.80
C ILE A 85 7.64 -17.47 -13.39
N LEU A 86 7.73 -16.20 -13.76
CA LEU A 86 8.97 -15.45 -13.66
C LEU A 86 8.88 -14.35 -12.61
N ASP A 87 10.00 -14.09 -11.94
CA ASP A 87 10.17 -12.91 -11.10
C ASP A 87 10.38 -11.64 -11.94
N GLU A 88 10.58 -10.51 -11.26
CA GLU A 88 10.79 -9.20 -11.90
C GLU A 88 12.10 -9.12 -12.69
N ASP A 89 13.05 -10.01 -12.41
CA ASP A 89 14.33 -10.16 -13.11
C ASP A 89 14.22 -11.22 -14.24
N GLU A 90 13.00 -11.68 -14.54
CA GLU A 90 12.66 -12.70 -15.52
C GLU A 90 13.30 -14.07 -15.23
N ASN A 91 13.59 -14.39 -13.97
CA ASN A 91 14.08 -15.71 -13.57
C ASN A 91 12.90 -16.60 -13.11
N PRO A 92 12.94 -17.92 -13.36
CA PRO A 92 11.94 -18.83 -12.83
C PRO A 92 11.85 -18.77 -11.31
N VAL A 93 10.64 -18.63 -10.78
CA VAL A 93 10.38 -18.70 -9.33
C VAL A 93 10.30 -20.16 -8.87
N ALA A 94 10.48 -20.40 -7.56
CA ALA A 94 10.35 -21.76 -7.03
C ALA A 94 8.88 -22.24 -7.05
N MET A 95 8.68 -23.55 -7.00
CA MET A 95 7.34 -24.13 -6.93
C MET A 95 6.60 -23.62 -5.66
N GLY A 96 5.33 -23.25 -5.80
CA GLY A 96 4.55 -22.58 -4.76
C GLY A 96 4.73 -21.06 -4.65
N GLU A 97 5.76 -20.48 -5.29
CA GLU A 97 5.98 -19.03 -5.30
C GLU A 97 5.19 -18.34 -6.42
N MET A 98 4.73 -17.13 -6.13
CA MET A 98 3.96 -16.31 -7.08
C MET A 98 4.89 -15.49 -7.97
N GLY A 99 4.58 -15.40 -9.25
CA GLY A 99 5.28 -14.57 -10.23
C GLY A 99 4.39 -14.16 -11.39
N SER A 100 4.99 -13.47 -12.38
CA SER A 100 4.31 -13.06 -13.61
C SER A 100 4.23 -14.24 -14.57
N MET A 101 3.06 -14.47 -15.17
CA MET A 101 2.88 -15.50 -16.19
C MET A 101 3.42 -15.07 -17.55
N TRP A 102 4.38 -15.84 -18.05
CA TRP A 102 4.88 -15.73 -19.42
C TRP A 102 4.53 -17.01 -20.18
N VAL A 103 4.10 -16.84 -21.42
CA VAL A 103 3.65 -17.96 -22.26
C VAL A 103 4.50 -18.00 -23.52
N GLY A 104 5.14 -19.14 -23.76
CA GLY A 104 5.85 -19.47 -24.99
C GLY A 104 5.14 -20.56 -25.78
N GLY A 105 5.71 -20.94 -26.91
CA GLY A 105 5.21 -22.02 -27.76
C GLY A 105 4.47 -21.55 -29.01
N ALA A 106 3.93 -22.51 -29.76
CA ALA A 106 3.42 -22.28 -31.11
C ALA A 106 2.18 -21.36 -31.16
N GLY A 107 1.46 -21.23 -30.04
CA GLY A 107 0.29 -20.35 -29.95
C GLY A 107 0.62 -18.86 -29.82
N VAL A 108 1.87 -18.48 -29.54
CA VAL A 108 2.26 -17.07 -29.40
C VAL A 108 2.13 -16.35 -30.74
N THR A 109 1.33 -15.29 -30.77
CA THR A 109 1.10 -14.49 -31.98
C THR A 109 2.31 -13.62 -32.35
N ARG A 110 2.31 -13.05 -33.57
CA ARG A 110 3.43 -12.23 -34.08
C ARG A 110 3.58 -10.87 -33.39
N GLY A 111 2.57 -10.41 -32.64
CA GLY A 111 2.51 -9.09 -32.04
C GLY A 111 1.29 -8.27 -32.47
N TYR A 112 1.30 -6.99 -32.12
CA TYR A 112 0.23 -6.04 -32.41
C TYR A 112 0.46 -5.35 -33.76
N ILE A 113 -0.59 -5.29 -34.59
CA ILE A 113 -0.58 -4.61 -35.89
C ILE A 113 -0.35 -3.11 -35.67
N ASN A 114 0.60 -2.52 -36.41
CA ASN A 114 0.95 -1.09 -36.36
C ASN A 114 1.37 -0.54 -34.98
N LEU A 115 1.74 -1.42 -34.04
CA LEU A 115 2.12 -1.04 -32.68
C LEU A 115 3.47 -1.69 -32.25
N PRO A 116 4.58 -1.40 -32.96
CA PRO A 116 5.86 -2.08 -32.75
C PRO A 116 6.43 -1.89 -31.35
N MET A 117 6.28 -0.70 -30.76
CA MET A 117 6.76 -0.41 -29.40
C MET A 117 6.02 -1.22 -28.33
N LEU A 118 4.71 -1.42 -28.49
CA LEU A 118 3.92 -2.22 -27.57
C LEU A 118 4.26 -3.72 -27.73
N THR A 119 4.46 -4.16 -28.98
CA THR A 119 4.91 -5.52 -29.29
C THR A 119 6.25 -5.81 -28.60
N ALA A 120 7.27 -4.96 -28.78
CA ALA A 120 8.58 -5.15 -28.16
C ALA A 120 8.55 -5.17 -26.62
N LYS A 121 7.55 -4.51 -26.01
CA LYS A 121 7.37 -4.49 -24.56
C LYS A 121 6.75 -5.79 -24.02
N ARG A 122 5.83 -6.41 -24.76
CA ARG A 122 5.04 -7.58 -24.30
C ARG A 122 5.56 -8.91 -24.84
N TYR A 123 6.22 -8.89 -25.98
CA TYR A 123 6.79 -10.05 -26.66
C TYR A 123 8.31 -9.98 -26.58
N LYS A 124 8.93 -11.06 -26.15
CA LYS A 124 10.39 -11.21 -26.09
C LYS A 124 10.80 -12.54 -26.71
N ARG A 125 12.06 -12.66 -27.12
CA ARG A 125 12.61 -13.98 -27.44
C ARG A 125 12.51 -14.89 -26.21
N ASP A 126 12.07 -16.11 -26.42
CA ASP A 126 12.03 -17.12 -25.38
C ASP A 126 13.47 -17.56 -25.07
N LYS A 127 14.00 -17.07 -23.95
CA LYS A 127 15.38 -17.35 -23.52
C LYS A 127 15.56 -18.74 -22.91
N PHE A 128 14.47 -19.46 -22.67
CA PHE A 128 14.50 -20.82 -22.13
C PHE A 128 14.47 -21.87 -23.26
N ARG A 129 14.32 -21.42 -24.51
CA ARG A 129 14.35 -22.24 -25.71
C ARG A 129 15.43 -21.74 -26.67
N ASN A 130 16.15 -22.68 -27.29
CA ASN A 130 17.22 -22.35 -28.25
C ASN A 130 16.74 -22.40 -29.71
N ASP A 131 15.44 -22.20 -29.94
CA ASP A 131 14.80 -22.33 -31.26
C ASP A 131 14.40 -20.98 -31.88
N GLY A 132 14.75 -19.86 -31.23
CA GLY A 132 14.41 -18.51 -31.70
C GLY A 132 12.94 -18.12 -31.55
N SER A 133 12.14 -18.95 -30.88
CA SER A 133 10.73 -18.65 -30.58
C SER A 133 10.57 -17.44 -29.66
N SER A 134 9.35 -16.91 -29.58
CA SER A 134 9.00 -15.79 -28.71
C SER A 134 8.13 -16.25 -27.55
N MET A 135 8.23 -15.55 -26.43
CA MET A 135 7.34 -15.63 -25.29
C MET A 135 6.60 -14.30 -25.09
N PHE A 136 5.37 -14.38 -24.60
CA PHE A 136 4.48 -13.26 -24.35
C PHE A 136 4.17 -13.12 -22.85
N ASN A 137 4.24 -11.89 -22.33
CA ASN A 137 3.85 -11.57 -20.97
C ASN A 137 2.34 -11.29 -20.88
N THR A 138 1.60 -12.18 -20.22
CA THR A 138 0.12 -12.08 -20.14
C THR A 138 -0.35 -10.98 -19.19
N GLY A 139 0.51 -10.52 -18.27
CA GLY A 139 0.19 -9.60 -17.20
C GLY A 139 -0.53 -10.26 -16.00
N ASP A 140 -0.81 -11.57 -16.05
CA ASP A 140 -1.44 -12.30 -14.95
C ASP A 140 -0.40 -12.70 -13.88
N LEU A 141 -0.83 -12.66 -12.62
CA LEU A 141 -0.05 -13.14 -11.48
C LEU A 141 -0.53 -14.54 -11.10
N VAL A 142 0.39 -15.49 -11.11
CA VAL A 142 0.06 -16.90 -10.88
C VAL A 142 1.16 -17.60 -10.08
N ARG A 143 0.88 -18.81 -9.58
CA ARG A 143 1.87 -19.73 -9.00
C ARG A 143 1.64 -21.15 -9.46
N TRP A 144 2.71 -21.95 -9.49
CA TRP A 144 2.61 -23.40 -9.56
C TRP A 144 2.20 -23.97 -8.21
N ARG A 145 1.25 -24.91 -8.23
CA ARG A 145 0.90 -25.76 -7.09
C ARG A 145 1.72 -27.05 -7.11
N GLU A 146 1.74 -27.75 -5.98
CA GLU A 146 2.46 -29.02 -5.83
C GLU A 146 1.94 -30.12 -6.77
N ASP A 147 0.65 -30.06 -7.10
CA ASP A 147 -0.01 -30.94 -8.06
C ASP A 147 0.27 -30.58 -9.54
N GLY A 148 1.10 -29.55 -9.78
CA GLY A 148 1.46 -29.10 -11.12
C GLY A 148 0.43 -28.18 -11.78
N SER A 149 -0.68 -27.86 -11.11
CA SER A 149 -1.67 -26.90 -11.64
C SER A 149 -1.33 -25.45 -11.29
N LEU A 150 -1.92 -24.50 -12.04
CA LEU A 150 -1.69 -23.07 -11.92
C LEU A 150 -2.82 -22.40 -11.15
N GLU A 151 -2.46 -21.66 -10.11
CA GLU A 151 -3.40 -20.83 -9.34
C GLU A 151 -3.21 -19.35 -9.70
N THR A 152 -4.32 -18.65 -9.92
CA THR A 152 -4.34 -17.25 -10.34
C THR A 152 -4.66 -16.29 -9.18
N PHE A 153 -3.99 -15.14 -9.17
CA PHE A 153 -4.11 -14.09 -8.17
C PHE A 153 -4.54 -12.74 -8.77
N GLY A 154 -4.96 -12.74 -10.04
CA GLY A 154 -5.40 -11.54 -10.75
C GLY A 154 -4.35 -10.99 -11.71
N ARG A 155 -4.44 -9.68 -12.01
CA ARG A 155 -3.63 -9.00 -13.02
C ARG A 155 -2.75 -7.91 -12.42
N SER A 156 -1.66 -7.63 -13.12
CA SER A 156 -0.73 -6.53 -12.81
C SER A 156 -1.05 -5.21 -13.53
N ASP A 157 -2.03 -5.19 -14.45
CA ASP A 157 -2.44 -4.04 -15.27
C ASP A 157 -3.94 -3.69 -15.16
N ASP A 158 -4.37 -2.63 -15.88
CA ASP A 158 -5.70 -1.98 -15.76
C ASP A 158 -6.79 -2.56 -16.69
N GLN A 159 -6.50 -3.67 -17.36
CA GLN A 159 -7.41 -4.33 -18.29
C GLN A 159 -8.62 -4.94 -17.55
N VAL A 160 -9.84 -4.73 -18.07
CA VAL A 160 -11.08 -5.25 -17.47
C VAL A 160 -11.88 -6.12 -18.44
N LYS A 161 -12.84 -6.85 -17.89
CA LYS A 161 -13.78 -7.66 -18.68
C LYS A 161 -15.21 -7.30 -18.30
N ILE A 162 -16.02 -7.02 -19.31
CA ILE A 162 -17.38 -6.51 -19.17
C ILE A 162 -18.28 -7.41 -20.00
N LYS A 163 -19.23 -8.09 -19.35
CA LYS A 163 -20.14 -9.06 -20.02
C LYS A 163 -19.37 -10.11 -20.84
N GLY A 164 -18.16 -10.48 -20.38
CA GLY A 164 -17.28 -11.43 -21.07
C GLY A 164 -16.40 -10.85 -22.18
N PHE A 165 -16.57 -9.58 -22.55
CA PHE A 165 -15.71 -8.91 -23.53
C PHE A 165 -14.50 -8.27 -22.86
N ARG A 166 -13.32 -8.41 -23.49
CA ARG A 166 -12.12 -7.67 -23.11
C ARG A 166 -12.31 -6.21 -23.52
N VAL A 167 -12.26 -5.32 -22.54
CA VAL A 167 -12.40 -3.87 -22.78
C VAL A 167 -11.16 -3.18 -22.23
N GLU A 168 -10.45 -2.49 -23.12
CA GLU A 168 -9.38 -1.58 -22.76
C GLU A 168 -10.01 -0.22 -22.44
N LEU A 169 -10.09 0.13 -21.16
CA LEU A 169 -10.79 1.34 -20.70
C LEU A 169 -10.18 2.63 -21.26
N ASP A 170 -8.88 2.63 -21.54
CA ASP A 170 -8.20 3.76 -22.16
C ASP A 170 -8.71 4.03 -23.59
N GLY A 171 -9.02 2.97 -24.36
CA GLY A 171 -9.57 3.11 -25.71
C GLY A 171 -10.99 3.68 -25.71
N VAL A 172 -11.82 3.26 -24.76
CA VAL A 172 -13.16 3.86 -24.55
C VAL A 172 -13.03 5.33 -24.17
N THR A 173 -12.09 5.65 -23.28
CA THR A 173 -11.80 7.03 -22.85
C THR A 173 -11.43 7.92 -24.03
N SER A 174 -10.52 7.48 -24.89
CA SER A 174 -10.08 8.26 -26.06
C SER A 174 -11.18 8.55 -27.07
N VAL A 175 -12.15 7.63 -27.24
CA VAL A 175 -13.29 7.88 -28.13
C VAL A 175 -14.24 8.91 -27.53
N ILE A 176 -14.48 8.89 -26.22
CA ILE A 176 -15.32 9.90 -25.55
C ILE A 176 -14.65 11.28 -25.67
N GLU A 177 -13.33 11.37 -25.51
CA GLU A 177 -12.56 12.62 -25.66
C GLU A 177 -12.56 13.18 -27.09
N ALA A 178 -12.88 12.37 -28.10
CA ALA A 178 -12.96 12.82 -29.49
C ALA A 178 -14.28 13.54 -29.83
N PHE A 179 -15.27 13.56 -28.93
CA PHE A 179 -16.53 14.24 -29.16
C PHE A 179 -16.39 15.77 -29.00
N PRO A 180 -16.89 16.59 -29.95
CA PRO A 180 -16.83 18.04 -29.85
C PRO A 180 -17.49 18.58 -28.58
N GLY A 181 -16.75 19.38 -27.81
CA GLY A 181 -17.23 19.97 -26.55
C GLY A 181 -16.81 19.20 -25.29
N ILE A 182 -16.31 17.97 -25.42
CA ILE A 182 -15.69 17.23 -24.30
C ILE A 182 -14.20 17.59 -24.23
N SER A 183 -13.77 18.11 -23.08
CA SER A 183 -12.37 18.46 -22.84
C SER A 183 -11.56 17.29 -22.28
N ARG A 184 -12.20 16.41 -21.48
CA ARG A 184 -11.58 15.20 -20.89
C ARG A 184 -12.61 14.12 -20.60
N ALA A 185 -12.20 12.86 -20.63
CA ALA A 185 -13.07 11.74 -20.25
C ALA A 185 -12.36 10.67 -19.41
N CYS A 186 -13.14 9.74 -18.87
CA CYS A 186 -12.64 8.47 -18.36
C CYS A 186 -13.73 7.40 -18.38
N ALA A 187 -13.37 6.18 -18.81
CA ALA A 187 -14.21 5.00 -18.71
C ALA A 187 -13.87 4.16 -17.48
N LYS A 188 -14.87 3.72 -16.73
CA LYS A 188 -14.67 2.88 -15.53
C LYS A 188 -15.85 1.95 -15.28
N VAL A 189 -15.53 0.72 -14.87
CA VAL A 189 -16.54 -0.26 -14.42
C VAL A 189 -16.88 -0.03 -12.95
N VAL A 190 -18.17 0.13 -12.67
CA VAL A 190 -18.79 0.27 -11.34
C VAL A 190 -20.01 -0.64 -11.29
N ASP A 191 -20.14 -1.48 -10.27
CA ASP A 191 -21.23 -2.48 -10.14
C ASP A 191 -21.51 -3.28 -11.43
N GLN A 192 -20.44 -3.78 -12.04
CA GLN A 192 -20.46 -4.55 -13.31
C GLN A 192 -20.98 -3.79 -14.54
N LYS A 193 -21.19 -2.46 -14.45
CA LYS A 193 -21.61 -1.60 -15.56
C LYS A 193 -20.52 -0.62 -15.95
N LEU A 194 -20.36 -0.40 -17.25
CA LEU A 194 -19.43 0.59 -17.78
C LEU A 194 -20.01 2.00 -17.64
N HIS A 195 -19.28 2.89 -17.00
CA HIS A 195 -19.62 4.30 -16.85
C HIS A 195 -18.65 5.15 -17.66
N GLY A 196 -19.17 6.17 -18.32
CA GLY A 196 -18.44 7.16 -19.09
C GLY A 196 -18.53 8.49 -18.36
N PHE A 197 -17.40 8.91 -17.78
CA PHE A 197 -17.29 10.18 -17.10
C PHE A 197 -16.69 11.20 -18.05
N TYR A 198 -17.24 12.39 -18.12
CA TYR A 198 -16.77 13.41 -19.04
C TYR A 198 -16.82 14.80 -18.44
N VAL A 199 -15.93 15.66 -18.92
CA VAL A 199 -15.84 17.09 -18.61
C VAL A 199 -16.11 17.85 -19.90
N ALA A 200 -16.96 18.86 -19.82
CA ALA A 200 -17.29 19.73 -20.93
C ALA A 200 -17.36 21.19 -20.47
N GLU A 201 -16.94 22.12 -21.32
CA GLU A 201 -17.01 23.56 -21.07
C GLU A 201 -18.36 24.16 -21.49
N THR A 202 -19.04 23.51 -22.43
CA THR A 202 -20.40 23.81 -22.86
C THR A 202 -21.32 22.65 -22.51
N ASP A 203 -22.63 22.92 -22.45
CA ASP A 203 -23.60 21.85 -22.25
C ASP A 203 -23.51 20.83 -23.40
N VAL A 204 -23.42 19.54 -23.06
CA VAL A 204 -23.29 18.44 -24.02
C VAL A 204 -24.53 17.58 -23.90
N ASP A 205 -25.26 17.45 -25.01
CA ASP A 205 -26.38 16.53 -25.09
C ASP A 205 -25.87 15.08 -25.04
N GLU A 206 -26.10 14.40 -23.90
CA GLU A 206 -25.72 13.01 -23.67
C GLU A 206 -26.33 12.06 -24.71
N GLN A 207 -27.47 12.38 -25.34
CA GLN A 207 -28.06 11.56 -26.40
C GLN A 207 -27.22 11.62 -27.67
N VAL A 208 -26.72 12.80 -28.03
CA VAL A 208 -25.85 13.00 -29.19
C VAL A 208 -24.47 12.38 -28.94
N LEU A 209 -23.94 12.51 -27.71
CA LEU A 209 -22.71 11.82 -27.29
C LEU A 209 -22.85 10.30 -27.37
N ASP A 210 -23.95 9.73 -26.87
CA ASP A 210 -24.21 8.29 -26.93
C ASP A 210 -24.29 7.78 -28.37
N VAL A 211 -24.95 8.52 -29.26
CA VAL A 211 -25.00 8.21 -30.71
C VAL A 211 -23.60 8.25 -31.33
N PHE A 212 -22.80 9.28 -31.04
CA PHE A 212 -21.43 9.39 -31.54
C PHE A 212 -20.55 8.23 -31.06
N VAL A 213 -20.59 7.92 -29.76
CA VAL A 213 -19.76 6.84 -29.19
C VAL A 213 -20.18 5.47 -29.73
N ARG A 214 -21.48 5.24 -29.97
CA ARG A 214 -21.97 4.02 -30.63
C ARG A 214 -21.49 3.84 -32.06
N GLN A 215 -21.20 4.93 -32.78
CA GLN A 215 -20.64 4.86 -34.13
C GLN A 215 -19.16 4.45 -34.12
N HIS A 216 -18.44 4.68 -33.02
CA HIS A 216 -16.99 4.50 -32.91
C HIS A 216 -16.56 3.33 -32.01
N LEU A 217 -17.44 2.84 -31.13
CA LEU A 217 -17.19 1.72 -30.24
C LEU A 217 -18.17 0.57 -30.47
N PRO A 218 -17.74 -0.69 -30.30
CA PRO A 218 -18.66 -1.82 -30.29
C PRO A 218 -19.62 -1.72 -29.09
N PHE A 219 -20.84 -2.26 -29.24
CA PHE A 219 -21.94 -2.09 -28.28
C PHE A 219 -21.61 -2.45 -26.81
N TYR A 220 -20.65 -3.34 -26.56
CA TYR A 220 -20.23 -3.77 -25.22
C TYR A 220 -19.20 -2.83 -24.55
N SER A 221 -18.55 -1.97 -25.34
CA SER A 221 -17.59 -0.95 -24.89
C SER A 221 -18.21 0.44 -24.79
N VAL A 222 -19.48 0.58 -25.19
CA VAL A 222 -20.25 1.81 -25.01
C VAL A 222 -20.66 1.92 -23.54
N PRO A 223 -20.38 3.05 -22.85
CA PRO A 223 -20.86 3.27 -21.50
C PRO A 223 -22.38 3.13 -21.37
N GLU A 224 -22.84 2.47 -20.31
CA GLU A 224 -24.27 2.33 -19.99
C GLU A 224 -24.82 3.56 -19.25
N ARG A 225 -23.92 4.37 -18.70
CA ARG A 225 -24.23 5.56 -17.93
C ARG A 225 -23.22 6.65 -18.25
N TRP A 226 -23.75 7.81 -18.60
CA TRP A 226 -23.00 9.04 -18.76
C TRP A 226 -23.09 9.83 -17.46
N ILE A 227 -21.95 10.35 -17.02
CA ILE A 227 -21.87 11.17 -15.82
C ILE A 227 -21.01 12.37 -16.17
N TYR A 228 -21.67 13.51 -16.38
CA TYR A 228 -20.99 14.79 -16.38
C TYR A 228 -20.33 15.01 -15.02
N ILE A 229 -19.07 15.40 -15.07
CA ILE A 229 -18.32 15.84 -13.90
C ILE A 229 -17.58 17.13 -14.22
N PRO A 230 -17.49 18.07 -13.27
CA PRO A 230 -16.81 19.34 -13.49
C PRO A 230 -15.31 19.15 -13.75
N GLU A 231 -14.74 18.05 -13.26
CA GLU A 231 -13.37 17.60 -13.55
C GLU A 231 -13.27 16.08 -13.43
N ILE A 232 -12.43 15.43 -14.25
CA ILE A 232 -12.08 14.01 -14.02
C ILE A 232 -11.34 13.92 -12.69
N PRO A 233 -11.87 13.23 -11.66
CA PRO A 233 -11.18 13.10 -10.40
C PRO A 233 -9.90 12.34 -10.68
N LEU A 234 -8.80 12.97 -10.33
CA LEU A 234 -7.50 12.34 -10.39
C LEU A 234 -7.13 11.93 -8.97
N THR A 235 -6.60 10.71 -8.83
CA THR A 235 -5.82 10.33 -7.67
C THR A 235 -4.79 11.42 -7.48
N PRO A 236 -4.29 11.57 -6.25
CA PRO A 236 -3.25 12.53 -5.99
C PRO A 236 -2.06 12.43 -6.96
N ASN A 237 -1.70 11.23 -7.40
CA ASN A 237 -0.61 11.00 -8.37
C ASN A 237 -0.91 11.46 -9.82
N GLY A 238 -2.00 12.20 -10.06
CA GLY A 238 -2.40 12.69 -11.38
C GLY A 238 -2.91 11.61 -12.33
N LYS A 239 -3.09 10.37 -11.84
CA LYS A 239 -3.84 9.32 -12.54
C LYS A 239 -5.30 9.44 -12.20
N VAL A 240 -6.21 9.00 -13.04
CA VAL A 240 -7.65 8.94 -12.72
C VAL A 240 -7.91 8.24 -11.38
N ASP A 241 -8.64 8.90 -10.49
CA ASP A 241 -9.14 8.36 -9.23
C ASP A 241 -10.30 7.40 -9.46
N LYS A 242 -9.93 6.15 -9.74
CA LYS A 242 -10.89 5.07 -9.98
C LYS A 242 -11.83 4.83 -8.80
N LYS A 243 -11.47 5.22 -7.57
CA LYS A 243 -12.33 5.08 -6.39
C LYS A 243 -13.35 6.21 -6.32
N MET A 244 -12.91 7.46 -6.49
CA MET A 244 -13.86 8.59 -6.54
C MET A 244 -14.82 8.46 -7.73
N LEU A 245 -14.37 7.96 -8.88
CA LEU A 245 -15.27 7.64 -9.99
C LEU A 245 -16.35 6.61 -9.59
N VAL A 246 -15.98 5.57 -8.83
CA VAL A 246 -16.95 4.59 -8.30
C VAL A 246 -17.95 5.25 -7.37
N GLU A 247 -17.48 6.07 -6.42
CA GLU A 247 -18.36 6.78 -5.47
C GLU A 247 -19.30 7.76 -6.18
N LEU A 248 -18.81 8.51 -7.17
CA LEU A 248 -19.62 9.40 -7.98
C LEU A 248 -20.70 8.64 -8.75
N ALA A 249 -20.38 7.50 -9.36
CA ALA A 249 -21.39 6.65 -10.00
C ALA A 249 -22.46 6.13 -9.02
N LEU A 250 -22.05 5.70 -7.81
CA LEU A 250 -22.98 5.21 -6.79
C LEU A 250 -23.88 6.34 -6.24
N SER A 251 -23.34 7.55 -6.09
CA SER A 251 -24.12 8.72 -5.66
C SER A 251 -25.14 9.16 -6.73
N ALA A 252 -24.74 9.17 -8.01
CA ALA A 252 -25.60 9.55 -9.12
C ALA A 252 -26.79 8.58 -9.30
N ALA A 253 -26.61 7.30 -8.96
CA ALA A 253 -27.69 6.31 -8.95
C ALA A 253 -28.72 6.55 -7.83
N THR A 254 -28.29 7.14 -6.71
CA THR A 254 -29.15 7.39 -5.53
C THR A 254 -30.03 8.63 -5.73
N THR A 255 -29.52 9.67 -6.40
CA THR A 255 -30.27 10.90 -6.68
C THR A 255 -31.45 10.67 -7.64
N LYS A 256 -31.34 9.72 -8.59
CA LYS A 256 -32.46 9.34 -9.48
C LYS A 256 -33.53 8.46 -8.81
N ALA A 257 -33.24 7.80 -7.69
CA ALA A 257 -34.20 6.95 -6.97
C ALA A 257 -35.11 7.73 -6.02
N ASN A 258 -34.75 8.96 -5.63
CA ASN A 258 -35.49 9.81 -4.68
C ASN A 258 -36.37 10.90 -5.35
N VAL A 259 -36.55 10.86 -6.67
CA VAL A 259 -37.58 11.66 -7.34
C VAL A 259 -38.81 10.78 -7.55
N GLY A 260 -39.69 10.78 -6.54
CA GLY A 260 -41.02 10.20 -6.65
C GLY A 260 -41.86 10.94 -7.69
N LEU A 261 -42.44 10.16 -8.60
CA LEU A 261 -43.75 10.32 -9.26
C LEU A 261 -44.36 11.73 -9.30
N ILE A 262 -44.32 12.34 -10.49
CA ILE A 262 -45.46 13.08 -11.05
C ILE A 262 -45.66 12.56 -12.47
N PRO A 263 -46.83 11.99 -12.83
CA PRO A 263 -47.05 11.43 -14.15
C PRO A 263 -47.35 12.55 -15.14
N LEU A 264 -46.44 12.79 -16.10
CA LEU A 264 -46.81 13.48 -17.34
C LEU A 264 -46.77 12.47 -18.48
N ILE A 265 -47.96 12.20 -18.99
CA ILE A 265 -48.24 11.42 -20.19
C ILE A 265 -47.69 12.18 -21.40
N ALA A 266 -46.75 11.59 -22.13
CA ALA A 266 -46.47 11.94 -23.52
C ALA A 266 -45.87 10.72 -24.25
N ALA A 267 -46.56 10.28 -25.31
CA ALA A 267 -46.24 9.11 -26.12
C ALA A 267 -44.98 9.33 -27.00
N PRO A 268 -44.22 8.27 -27.34
CA PRO A 268 -43.08 8.38 -28.23
C PRO A 268 -43.51 8.41 -29.70
N ILE A 269 -43.02 9.43 -30.44
CA ILE A 269 -43.03 9.50 -31.90
C ILE A 269 -41.72 8.87 -32.41
N PRO A 270 -41.74 7.94 -33.39
CA PRO A 270 -40.55 7.33 -33.95
C PRO A 270 -39.98 8.18 -35.10
N VAL A 271 -38.66 8.42 -35.12
CA VAL A 271 -37.98 8.97 -36.30
C VAL A 271 -37.05 7.92 -36.90
N ALA A 272 -37.28 7.68 -38.19
CA ALA A 272 -36.67 6.67 -39.03
C ALA A 272 -35.22 7.02 -39.43
N ALA A 273 -34.40 5.98 -39.54
CA ALA A 273 -33.05 6.06 -40.10
C ALA A 273 -33.10 6.08 -41.64
N ALA A 274 -32.32 6.97 -42.25
CA ALA A 274 -31.94 6.91 -43.65
C ALA A 274 -30.40 7.02 -43.77
N PRO A 275 -29.74 6.21 -44.61
CA PRO A 275 -28.28 6.15 -44.70
C PRO A 275 -27.73 7.08 -45.79
N ILE A 276 -26.53 7.63 -45.59
CA ILE A 276 -25.75 8.24 -46.67
C ILE A 276 -24.30 7.72 -46.63
N SER A 277 -23.90 7.13 -47.75
CA SER A 277 -22.58 6.60 -48.08
C SER A 277 -21.53 7.70 -48.24
N ILE A 278 -20.28 7.41 -47.84
CA ILE A 278 -19.11 8.21 -48.25
C ILE A 278 -18.17 7.33 -49.07
N VAL A 279 -17.84 7.86 -50.25
CA VAL A 279 -16.99 7.32 -51.31
C VAL A 279 -15.51 7.48 -50.93
N ALA A 280 -14.71 6.45 -51.18
CA ALA A 280 -13.25 6.48 -51.04
C ALA A 280 -12.57 7.02 -52.32
N ALA A 281 -11.49 7.78 -52.15
CA ALA A 281 -10.56 8.15 -53.24
C ALA A 281 -9.11 7.75 -52.87
N PRO A 282 -8.27 7.32 -53.85
CA PRO A 282 -6.96 6.71 -53.61
C PRO A 282 -5.77 7.63 -53.95
N VAL A 283 -4.61 7.44 -53.29
CA VAL A 283 -3.27 7.88 -53.76
C VAL A 283 -2.21 6.95 -53.11
N GLN A 284 -1.54 6.03 -53.83
CA GLN A 284 -0.38 6.10 -54.73
C GLN A 284 1.00 5.93 -54.02
N GLU A 285 1.71 4.88 -54.43
CA GLU A 285 3.06 4.45 -54.01
C GLU A 285 4.18 5.24 -54.72
N VAL A 286 5.33 5.40 -54.04
CA VAL A 286 6.63 5.74 -54.67
C VAL A 286 7.75 4.96 -53.99
N GLU A 287 8.57 4.28 -54.79
CA GLU A 287 9.76 3.48 -54.42
C GLU A 287 11.09 4.27 -54.47
N SER A 288 12.03 3.78 -53.65
CA SER A 288 13.49 3.62 -53.83
C SER A 288 14.42 4.81 -54.16
N ASN A 289 15.47 5.01 -53.35
CA ASN A 289 16.86 4.64 -53.72
C ASN A 289 17.87 4.84 -52.57
N ALA A 290 18.95 4.06 -52.62
CA ALA A 290 20.03 3.95 -51.65
C ALA A 290 21.36 4.59 -52.13
N ASP A 291 22.29 4.70 -51.17
CA ASP A 291 23.76 4.81 -51.25
C ASP A 291 24.46 6.13 -51.64
N LEU A 292 25.27 6.68 -50.73
CA LEU A 292 26.76 6.70 -50.84
C LEU A 292 27.47 7.27 -49.60
N GLU A 293 28.52 6.59 -49.14
CA GLU A 293 29.52 7.03 -48.15
C GLU A 293 30.54 8.05 -48.72
N LYS A 294 31.08 8.95 -47.88
CA LYS A 294 32.56 9.08 -47.62
C LYS A 294 32.93 10.24 -46.67
N ALA A 295 33.71 9.86 -45.66
CA ALA A 295 34.96 10.46 -45.14
C ALA A 295 35.01 11.95 -44.67
N ILE A 296 35.57 12.15 -43.47
CA ILE A 296 36.76 12.99 -43.17
C ILE A 296 37.31 12.63 -41.77
N ARG A 297 38.63 12.39 -41.70
CA ARG A 297 39.48 12.24 -40.49
C ARG A 297 40.29 13.54 -40.28
N CYS A 298 40.63 13.85 -39.02
CA CYS A 298 41.91 14.35 -38.49
C CYS A 298 41.67 14.77 -37.02
N ASP A 299 42.25 14.18 -35.98
CA ASP A 299 43.64 14.02 -35.50
C ASP A 299 44.08 15.05 -34.44
N SER A 300 44.44 14.49 -33.28
CA SER A 300 45.49 14.86 -32.33
C SER A 300 45.37 16.11 -31.42
N ALA A 301 45.49 15.90 -30.10
CA ALA A 301 46.63 16.40 -29.31
C ALA A 301 46.64 15.81 -27.89
N VAL A 302 47.80 15.25 -27.53
CA VAL A 302 48.16 14.60 -26.26
C VAL A 302 48.95 15.59 -25.41
N VAL A 303 48.74 15.60 -24.09
CA VAL A 303 49.75 16.04 -23.12
C VAL A 303 49.92 14.96 -22.04
N ARG A 304 51.11 14.37 -21.98
CA ARG A 304 51.59 13.42 -20.97
C ARG A 304 52.38 14.15 -19.89
N SER A 305 52.28 13.69 -18.64
CA SER A 305 53.41 13.65 -17.68
C SER A 305 53.22 12.37 -16.83
N SER A 306 53.93 11.30 -17.21
CA SER A 306 55.14 10.73 -16.58
C SER A 306 54.88 9.89 -15.31
N LEU A 307 54.81 8.57 -15.54
CA LEU A 307 54.85 7.46 -14.58
C LEU A 307 56.26 7.25 -13.98
N SER A 308 56.32 6.60 -12.82
CA SER A 308 57.40 5.64 -12.50
C SER A 308 56.82 4.23 -12.35
N ILE A 309 57.36 3.32 -13.16
CA ILE A 309 56.92 1.96 -13.46
C ILE A 309 57.57 0.95 -12.50
N THR A 310 56.82 -0.08 -12.09
CA THR A 310 57.34 -1.47 -12.10
C THR A 310 56.26 -2.44 -12.63
N LYS A 311 56.69 -3.20 -13.63
CA LYS A 311 55.95 -3.98 -14.64
C LYS A 311 55.19 -5.21 -14.12
N GLY A 312 54.04 -5.50 -14.75
CA GLY A 312 53.51 -6.86 -14.87
C GLY A 312 52.01 -6.99 -15.20
N GLY A 313 51.59 -6.69 -16.44
CA GLY A 313 50.32 -7.17 -17.02
C GLY A 313 49.09 -6.27 -16.88
N THR A 314 48.94 -5.27 -17.75
CA THR A 314 47.78 -4.37 -17.82
C THR A 314 46.98 -4.59 -19.09
N GLY A 315 45.76 -5.10 -18.95
CA GLY A 315 44.75 -5.20 -19.99
C GLY A 315 43.50 -5.92 -19.49
N SER A 316 42.80 -5.37 -18.48
CA SER A 316 41.42 -5.75 -18.13
C SER A 316 40.77 -4.95 -16.98
N VAL A 317 41.53 -4.26 -16.12
CA VAL A 317 40.99 -3.80 -14.82
C VAL A 317 39.99 -2.63 -14.92
N SER A 318 40.13 -1.72 -15.89
CA SER A 318 39.25 -0.54 -16.02
C SER A 318 37.90 -0.88 -16.65
N GLU A 319 37.88 -1.64 -17.75
CA GLU A 319 36.64 -2.12 -18.37
C GLU A 319 35.92 -3.13 -17.49
N SER A 320 36.62 -3.93 -16.68
CA SER A 320 35.98 -4.84 -15.74
C SER A 320 35.24 -4.11 -14.61
N LEU A 321 35.74 -2.97 -14.13
CA LEU A 321 35.10 -2.24 -13.03
C LEU A 321 33.85 -1.49 -13.49
N GLU A 322 33.88 -0.87 -14.67
CA GLU A 322 32.71 -0.20 -15.26
C GLU A 322 31.63 -1.22 -15.69
N SER A 323 32.05 -2.38 -16.22
CA SER A 323 31.16 -3.51 -16.56
C SER A 323 30.51 -4.17 -15.33
N GLU A 324 31.22 -4.28 -14.19
CA GLU A 324 30.65 -4.81 -12.94
C GLU A 324 29.65 -3.86 -12.28
N LEU A 325 29.74 -2.55 -12.50
CA LEU A 325 28.81 -1.57 -11.94
C LEU A 325 27.42 -1.62 -12.59
N ASP A 326 27.30 -2.17 -13.80
CA ASP A 326 26.04 -2.20 -14.56
C ASP A 326 25.08 -3.33 -14.15
N LYS A 327 25.50 -4.21 -13.23
CA LYS A 327 24.64 -5.26 -12.68
C LYS A 327 24.73 -5.28 -11.17
N LEU A 328 23.60 -5.55 -10.52
CA LEU A 328 23.60 -5.79 -9.08
C LEU A 328 24.46 -7.04 -8.78
N PRO A 329 25.36 -6.99 -7.79
CA PRO A 329 26.19 -8.15 -7.46
C PRO A 329 25.31 -9.32 -7.01
N ALA A 330 25.86 -10.53 -7.04
CA ALA A 330 25.16 -11.71 -6.52
C ALA A 330 24.77 -11.51 -5.04
N LYS A 331 23.62 -12.06 -4.64
CA LYS A 331 23.16 -11.99 -3.25
C LYS A 331 24.02 -12.90 -2.38
N ASN A 332 24.31 -12.47 -1.14
CA ASN A 332 25.17 -13.22 -0.22
C ASN A 332 24.42 -14.42 0.38
N GLY A 333 25.05 -15.60 0.39
CA GLY A 333 24.52 -16.81 1.00
C GLY A 333 23.37 -17.48 0.23
N PHE A 334 22.97 -18.68 0.65
CA PHE A 334 21.91 -19.43 -0.02
C PHE A 334 20.50 -18.87 0.30
N HIS A 335 19.52 -19.19 -0.53
CA HIS A 335 18.20 -18.56 -0.49
C HIS A 335 17.47 -18.78 0.86
N GLY A 336 17.49 -20.01 1.40
CA GLY A 336 16.83 -20.33 2.67
C GLY A 336 17.36 -19.54 3.88
N GLN A 337 18.67 -19.31 3.97
CA GLN A 337 19.26 -18.49 5.03
C GLN A 337 18.81 -17.01 4.93
N ARG A 338 18.74 -16.46 3.71
CA ARG A 338 18.24 -15.11 3.47
C ARG A 338 16.76 -15.00 3.81
N TRP A 339 15.96 -15.98 3.40
CA TRP A 339 14.53 -16.06 3.73
C TRP A 339 14.30 -16.10 5.24
N LEU A 340 15.03 -16.96 5.97
CA LEU A 340 14.96 -17.04 7.43
C LEU A 340 15.31 -15.71 8.09
N ARG A 341 16.38 -15.04 7.63
CA ARG A 341 16.82 -13.74 8.17
C ARG A 341 15.79 -12.63 7.93
N HIS A 342 15.17 -12.58 6.75
CA HIS A 342 14.27 -11.52 6.33
C HIS A 342 12.78 -11.80 6.56
N ARG A 343 12.39 -13.03 6.95
CA ARG A 343 10.98 -13.37 7.18
C ARG A 343 10.73 -13.94 8.58
N ALA A 344 11.58 -14.86 9.06
CA ALA A 344 11.40 -15.49 10.37
C ALA A 344 12.05 -14.68 11.50
N PHE A 345 13.28 -14.20 11.29
CA PHE A 345 14.12 -13.58 12.33
C PHE A 345 14.26 -12.06 12.20
N ILE A 346 13.32 -11.36 11.57
CA ILE A 346 13.27 -9.89 11.62
C ILE A 346 13.22 -9.46 13.09
N LEU A 347 13.93 -8.38 13.45
CA LEU A 347 14.04 -7.90 14.83
C LEU A 347 12.67 -7.72 15.52
N TYR A 348 11.67 -7.25 14.77
CA TYR A 348 10.27 -7.20 15.19
C TYR A 348 9.76 -8.55 15.71
N ARG A 349 9.94 -9.64 14.95
CA ARG A 349 9.47 -10.98 15.31
C ARG A 349 10.28 -11.57 16.47
N ARG A 350 11.57 -11.22 16.59
CA ARG A 350 12.39 -11.63 17.73
C ARG A 350 11.86 -11.05 19.03
N PHE A 351 11.62 -9.74 19.07
CA PHE A 351 11.01 -9.09 20.24
C PHE A 351 9.64 -9.70 20.55
N PHE A 352 8.83 -9.91 19.52
CA PHE A 352 7.53 -10.55 19.67
C PHE A 352 7.64 -11.93 20.35
N SER A 353 8.48 -12.81 19.83
CA SER A 353 8.67 -14.17 20.36
C SER A 353 9.22 -14.17 21.78
N VAL A 354 10.19 -13.31 22.10
CA VAL A 354 10.75 -13.20 23.46
C VAL A 354 9.68 -12.81 24.47
N ILE A 355 8.81 -11.86 24.14
CA ILE A 355 7.74 -11.41 25.04
C ILE A 355 6.65 -12.48 25.18
N MET A 356 6.33 -13.20 24.11
CA MET A 356 5.41 -14.35 24.19
C MET A 356 5.97 -15.44 25.10
N LEU A 357 7.25 -15.79 24.95
CA LEU A 357 7.91 -16.78 25.82
C LEU A 357 7.94 -16.33 27.29
N ALA A 358 8.21 -15.04 27.56
CA ALA A 358 8.16 -14.49 28.90
C ALA A 358 6.76 -14.58 29.53
N ASN A 359 5.71 -14.34 28.74
CA ASN A 359 4.32 -14.48 29.19
C ASN A 359 3.94 -15.96 29.44
N ILE A 360 4.40 -16.88 28.59
CA ILE A 360 4.23 -18.33 28.81
C ILE A 360 4.93 -18.76 30.11
N ALA A 361 6.18 -18.33 30.32
CA ALA A 361 6.92 -18.62 31.56
C ALA A 361 6.19 -18.04 32.79
N THR A 362 5.63 -16.84 32.68
CA THR A 362 4.81 -16.22 33.72
C THR A 362 3.56 -17.04 34.01
N ALA A 363 2.88 -17.55 32.98
CA ALA A 363 1.74 -18.44 33.14
C ALA A 363 2.10 -19.73 33.86
N CYS A 364 3.19 -20.39 33.47
CA CYS A 364 3.70 -21.57 34.17
C CYS A 364 4.01 -21.27 35.65
N PHE A 365 4.61 -20.11 35.94
CA PHE A 365 4.93 -19.71 37.31
C PHE A 365 3.69 -19.42 38.15
N ILE A 366 2.69 -18.72 37.60
CA ILE A 366 1.42 -18.46 38.28
C ILE A 366 0.69 -19.78 38.58
N LEU A 367 0.62 -20.70 37.61
CA LEU A 367 0.04 -22.03 37.80
C LEU A 367 0.79 -22.84 38.86
N TYR A 368 2.12 -22.81 38.84
CA TYR A 368 2.95 -23.46 39.86
C TYR A 368 2.64 -22.93 41.27
N ARG A 369 2.53 -21.62 41.44
CA ARG A 369 2.19 -21.01 42.74
C ARG A 369 0.77 -21.34 43.18
N ASN A 370 -0.18 -21.39 42.26
CA ASN A 370 -1.54 -21.81 42.57
C ASN A 370 -1.55 -23.25 43.12
N VAL A 371 -0.88 -24.19 42.44
CA VAL A 371 -0.84 -25.60 42.86
C VAL A 371 -0.04 -25.79 44.16
N LYS A 372 1.08 -25.09 44.34
CA LYS A 372 2.00 -25.32 45.48
C LYS A 372 1.66 -24.51 46.72
N GLN A 373 1.10 -23.31 46.58
CA GLN A 373 0.85 -22.36 47.67
C GLN A 373 -0.64 -22.10 47.92
N ASP A 374 -1.53 -22.83 47.24
CA ASP A 374 -2.99 -22.67 47.27
C ASP A 374 -3.42 -21.20 47.07
N ARG A 375 -2.67 -20.48 46.23
CA ARG A 375 -2.84 -19.04 46.03
C ARG A 375 -3.91 -18.77 44.98
N TYR A 376 -4.81 -17.84 45.28
CA TYR A 376 -5.85 -17.43 44.35
C TYR A 376 -5.28 -16.81 43.07
N ILE A 377 -5.59 -17.41 41.92
CA ILE A 377 -4.92 -17.13 40.64
C ILE A 377 -5.35 -15.83 39.97
N LEU A 378 -6.59 -15.37 40.20
CA LEU A 378 -7.21 -14.33 39.39
C LEU A 378 -6.57 -12.94 39.59
N ALA A 379 -6.03 -12.68 40.79
CA ALA A 379 -5.30 -11.45 41.09
C ALA A 379 -3.96 -11.36 40.33
N ASP A 380 -3.23 -12.49 40.24
CA ASP A 380 -1.98 -12.56 39.49
C ASP A 380 -2.25 -12.44 37.97
N VAL A 381 -3.32 -13.07 37.47
CA VAL A 381 -3.79 -12.94 36.06
C VAL A 381 -4.17 -11.49 35.72
N SER A 382 -4.91 -10.80 36.61
CA SER A 382 -5.28 -9.39 36.44
C SER A 382 -4.03 -8.49 36.35
N THR A 383 -3.02 -8.77 37.18
CA THR A 383 -1.74 -8.05 37.15
C THR A 383 -0.99 -8.30 35.85
N ALA A 384 -0.95 -9.55 35.35
CA ALA A 384 -0.32 -9.89 34.08
C ALA A 384 -1.03 -9.19 32.89
N PHE A 385 -2.36 -9.13 32.90
CA PHE A 385 -3.14 -8.34 31.95
C PHE A 385 -2.73 -6.87 31.97
N ALA A 386 -2.80 -6.21 33.14
CA ALA A 386 -2.52 -4.79 33.28
C ALA A 386 -1.08 -4.43 32.88
N ALA A 387 -0.11 -5.30 33.20
CA ALA A 387 1.30 -5.08 32.85
C ALA A 387 1.51 -5.12 31.33
N ASN A 388 0.92 -6.10 30.65
CA ASN A 388 0.99 -6.18 29.19
C ASN A 388 0.24 -5.04 28.51
N LEU A 389 -0.95 -4.66 29.00
CA LEU A 389 -1.70 -3.52 28.46
C LEU A 389 -0.91 -2.21 28.59
N CYS A 390 -0.37 -1.96 29.79
CA CYS A 390 0.44 -0.77 30.09
C CYS A 390 1.67 -0.69 29.18
N MET A 391 2.43 -1.79 29.07
CA MET A 391 3.60 -1.85 28.20
C MET A 391 3.23 -1.65 26.73
N ALA A 392 2.15 -2.27 26.24
CA ALA A 392 1.69 -2.09 24.88
C ALA A 392 1.44 -0.59 24.57
N ILE A 393 0.77 0.12 25.47
CA ILE A 393 0.46 1.54 25.32
C ILE A 393 1.73 2.41 25.40
N LEU A 394 2.57 2.18 26.42
CA LEU A 394 3.79 2.97 26.64
C LEU A 394 4.74 2.93 25.44
N MET A 395 4.92 1.76 24.82
CA MET A 395 5.82 1.58 23.68
C MET A 395 5.42 2.36 22.43
N ARG A 396 4.18 2.89 22.38
CA ARG A 396 3.69 3.77 21.31
C ARG A 396 3.49 5.22 21.76
N SER A 397 3.83 5.55 23.01
CA SER A 397 3.76 6.92 23.53
C SER A 397 4.92 7.77 23.03
N GLU A 398 4.64 9.04 22.72
CA GLU A 398 5.63 9.97 22.13
C GLU A 398 6.88 10.16 23.02
N PRO A 399 6.77 10.31 24.36
CA PRO A 399 7.95 10.43 25.23
C PRO A 399 8.85 9.19 25.20
N VAL A 400 8.25 7.99 25.22
CA VAL A 400 9.01 6.72 25.21
C VAL A 400 9.68 6.52 23.86
N VAL A 401 8.97 6.79 22.75
CA VAL A 401 9.56 6.72 21.40
C VAL A 401 10.74 7.70 21.30
N ASN A 402 10.57 8.94 21.75
CA ASN A 402 11.65 9.93 21.74
C ASN A 402 12.84 9.52 22.62
N LEU A 403 12.61 8.97 23.80
CA LEU A 403 13.65 8.47 24.68
C LEU A 403 14.45 7.34 24.00
N LEU A 404 13.77 6.33 23.45
CA LEU A 404 14.40 5.20 22.79
C LEU A 404 15.24 5.63 21.59
N PHE A 405 14.70 6.51 20.74
CA PHE A 405 15.45 7.06 19.62
C PHE A 405 16.61 7.93 20.07
N THR A 406 16.46 8.72 21.14
CA THR A 406 17.54 9.55 21.67
C THR A 406 18.68 8.69 22.17
N VAL A 407 18.40 7.67 22.99
CA VAL A 407 19.42 6.73 23.49
C VAL A 407 20.09 5.99 22.34
N ALA A 408 19.31 5.41 21.42
CA ALA A 408 19.86 4.64 20.31
C ALA A 408 20.66 5.51 19.33
N CYS A 409 20.22 6.75 19.06
CA CYS A 409 20.88 7.66 18.12
C CYS A 409 21.98 8.54 18.74
N SER A 410 22.24 8.42 20.05
CA SER A 410 23.34 9.13 20.73
C SER A 410 24.70 8.41 20.60
N VAL A 411 24.74 7.24 19.95
CA VAL A 411 25.98 6.50 19.73
C VAL A 411 26.90 7.29 18.78
N PRO A 412 28.14 7.61 19.21
CA PRO A 412 29.01 8.47 18.41
C PRO A 412 29.54 7.74 17.18
N VAL A 413 29.81 8.50 16.11
CA VAL A 413 30.36 7.99 14.83
C VAL A 413 31.78 7.41 14.94
N SER A 414 32.43 7.54 16.10
CA SER A 414 33.70 6.89 16.44
C SER A 414 33.53 5.40 16.77
N TRP A 415 32.34 4.98 17.19
CA TRP A 415 32.09 3.57 17.52
C TRP A 415 32.04 2.68 16.27
N PRO A 416 32.37 1.38 16.40
CA PRO A 416 32.30 0.43 15.30
C PRO A 416 30.96 0.47 14.56
N LEU A 417 31.02 0.46 13.22
CA LEU A 417 29.84 0.55 12.36
C LEU A 417 28.81 -0.56 12.65
N ALA A 418 29.26 -1.75 13.10
CA ALA A 418 28.38 -2.83 13.52
C ALA A 418 27.42 -2.40 14.65
N ILE A 419 27.92 -1.70 15.67
CA ILE A 419 27.09 -1.23 16.80
C ILE A 419 26.09 -0.18 16.32
N ARG A 420 26.57 0.80 15.53
CA ARG A 420 25.73 1.86 14.94
C ARG A 420 24.62 1.28 14.07
N ARG A 421 24.92 0.23 13.29
CA ARG A 421 23.93 -0.51 12.48
C ARG A 421 22.86 -1.20 13.33
N HIS A 422 23.21 -1.72 14.51
CA HIS A 422 22.23 -2.29 15.44
C HIS A 422 21.35 -1.22 16.06
N CYS A 423 21.93 -0.11 16.51
CA CYS A 423 21.19 1.03 17.06
C CYS A 423 20.23 1.65 16.04
N ALA A 424 20.61 1.69 14.75
CA ALA A 424 19.74 2.16 13.67
C ALA A 424 18.46 1.33 13.50
N ARG A 425 18.38 0.10 14.04
CA ARG A 425 17.17 -0.75 14.00
C ARG A 425 16.15 -0.45 15.09
N VAL A 426 16.32 0.65 15.85
CA VAL A 426 15.42 1.09 16.94
C VAL A 426 13.94 1.17 16.53
N PHE A 427 13.63 1.46 15.27
CA PHE A 427 12.25 1.52 14.78
C PHE A 427 11.54 0.15 14.72
N HIS A 428 12.27 -0.97 14.78
CA HIS A 428 11.68 -2.31 14.82
C HIS A 428 11.16 -2.74 16.21
N ILE A 429 11.32 -1.90 17.22
CA ILE A 429 10.84 -2.13 18.59
C ILE A 429 9.29 -2.23 18.65
N GLY A 430 8.58 -1.84 17.58
CA GLY A 430 7.13 -2.06 17.45
C GLY A 430 6.66 -3.50 17.68
N GLY A 431 7.56 -4.49 17.56
CA GLY A 431 7.27 -5.88 17.93
C GLY A 431 6.82 -6.05 19.38
N ILE A 432 7.38 -5.25 20.30
CA ILE A 432 7.04 -5.24 21.72
C ILE A 432 5.58 -4.85 21.93
N HIS A 433 5.15 -3.75 21.30
CA HIS A 433 3.77 -3.26 21.35
C HIS A 433 2.79 -4.37 20.95
N SER A 434 2.99 -4.98 19.78
CA SER A 434 2.07 -5.97 19.24
C SER A 434 2.05 -7.25 20.08
N SER A 435 3.19 -7.72 20.59
CA SER A 435 3.21 -8.88 21.49
C SER A 435 2.50 -8.59 22.80
N CYS A 436 2.77 -7.43 23.43
CA CYS A 436 2.12 -7.07 24.68
C CYS A 436 0.61 -6.87 24.49
N ALA A 437 0.16 -6.29 23.38
CA ALA A 437 -1.26 -6.16 23.08
C ALA A 437 -1.97 -7.52 22.94
N ILE A 438 -1.38 -8.47 22.21
CA ILE A 438 -1.94 -9.82 22.06
C ILE A 438 -1.91 -10.57 23.39
N ALA A 439 -0.80 -10.53 24.14
CA ALA A 439 -0.72 -11.11 25.48
C ALA A 439 -1.77 -10.52 26.41
N SER A 440 -1.97 -9.20 26.39
CA SER A 440 -3.00 -8.52 27.17
C SER A 440 -4.38 -9.11 26.88
N VAL A 441 -4.77 -9.25 25.62
CA VAL A 441 -6.07 -9.83 25.25
C VAL A 441 -6.18 -11.30 25.69
N GLY A 442 -5.09 -12.07 25.56
CA GLY A 442 -5.01 -13.44 26.06
C GLY A 442 -5.21 -13.54 27.57
N TRP A 443 -4.50 -12.73 28.35
CA TRP A 443 -4.64 -12.66 29.81
C TRP A 443 -6.03 -12.20 30.24
N PHE A 444 -6.61 -11.21 29.55
CA PHE A 444 -7.97 -10.78 29.83
C PHE A 444 -8.99 -11.89 29.52
N THR A 445 -8.75 -12.68 28.48
CA THR A 445 -9.59 -13.84 28.15
C THR A 445 -9.50 -14.91 29.24
N ILE A 446 -8.30 -15.21 29.75
CA ILE A 446 -8.10 -16.11 30.89
C ILE A 446 -8.81 -15.57 32.14
N PHE A 447 -8.71 -14.26 32.39
CA PHE A 447 -9.43 -13.60 33.48
C PHE A 447 -10.95 -13.76 33.33
N THR A 448 -11.49 -13.54 32.12
CA THR A 448 -12.92 -13.72 31.82
C THR A 448 -13.37 -15.14 32.13
N VAL A 449 -12.63 -16.16 31.71
CA VAL A 449 -12.93 -17.57 32.02
C VAL A 449 -12.91 -17.81 33.53
N GLY A 450 -11.90 -17.31 34.24
CA GLY A 450 -11.82 -17.41 35.70
C GLY A 450 -13.00 -16.71 36.40
N ALA A 451 -13.41 -15.54 35.92
CA ALA A 451 -14.58 -14.83 36.40
C ALA A 451 -15.89 -15.59 36.13
N SER A 452 -16.01 -16.31 35.00
CA SER A 452 -17.13 -17.20 34.72
C SER A 452 -17.19 -18.36 35.71
N LEU A 453 -16.04 -18.95 36.05
CA LEU A 453 -15.96 -20.03 37.03
C LEU A 453 -16.32 -19.53 38.44
N GLU A 454 -15.94 -18.31 38.82
CA GLU A 454 -16.43 -17.67 40.05
C GLU A 454 -17.95 -17.47 40.04
N LEU A 455 -18.52 -17.05 38.91
CA LEU A 455 -19.96 -16.87 38.78
C LEU A 455 -20.74 -18.18 39.00
N ALA A 456 -20.15 -19.33 38.63
CA ALA A 456 -20.74 -20.65 38.84
C ALA A 456 -20.76 -21.09 40.32
N LYS A 457 -19.96 -20.47 41.19
CA LYS A 457 -19.97 -20.76 42.64
C LYS A 457 -21.20 -20.16 43.32
N GLU A 458 -21.55 -20.70 44.48
CA GLU A 458 -22.61 -20.12 45.33
C GLU A 458 -22.24 -18.70 45.78
N PRO A 459 -23.19 -17.74 45.84
CA PRO A 459 -22.91 -16.35 46.17
C PRO A 459 -22.13 -16.13 47.46
N ALA A 460 -22.29 -17.01 48.46
CA ALA A 460 -21.63 -16.92 49.76
C ALA A 460 -20.11 -17.18 49.72
N ILE A 461 -19.61 -17.88 48.70
CA ILE A 461 -18.20 -18.27 48.56
C ILE A 461 -17.49 -17.60 47.38
N ARG A 462 -18.17 -16.69 46.68
CA ARG A 462 -17.58 -15.96 45.54
C ARG A 462 -16.54 -14.97 46.02
N CYS A 463 -15.41 -14.95 45.33
CA CYS A 463 -14.39 -13.93 45.54
C CYS A 463 -14.66 -12.63 44.76
N LEU A 464 -15.56 -12.67 43.78
CA LEU A 464 -15.95 -11.51 42.96
C LEU A 464 -17.45 -11.29 43.01
N THR A 465 -17.86 -10.03 43.12
CA THR A 465 -19.26 -9.63 42.98
C THR A 465 -19.69 -9.65 41.50
N LEU A 466 -20.99 -9.57 41.25
CA LEU A 466 -21.53 -9.64 39.89
C LEU A 466 -21.09 -8.46 38.99
N ALA A 467 -20.92 -7.27 39.56
CA ALA A 467 -20.59 -6.05 38.83
C ALA A 467 -19.25 -6.12 38.06
N PRO A 468 -18.09 -6.46 38.68
CA PRO A 468 -16.83 -6.60 37.94
C PRO A 468 -16.88 -7.73 36.89
N ILE A 469 -17.70 -8.77 37.10
CA ILE A 469 -17.88 -9.85 36.12
C ILE A 469 -18.62 -9.33 34.89
N ILE A 470 -19.73 -8.59 35.07
CA ILE A 470 -20.46 -7.96 33.96
C ILE A 470 -19.56 -7.01 33.16
N LEU A 471 -18.80 -6.14 33.85
CA LEU A 471 -17.88 -5.22 33.19
C LEU A 471 -16.77 -5.94 32.41
N THR A 472 -16.33 -7.09 32.89
CA THR A 472 -15.38 -7.95 32.18
C THR A 472 -15.98 -8.43 30.85
N TYR A 473 -17.23 -8.91 30.85
CA TYR A 473 -17.93 -9.32 29.63
C TYR A 473 -18.23 -8.18 28.66
N LEU A 474 -18.37 -6.94 29.14
CA LEU A 474 -18.53 -5.76 28.29
C LEU A 474 -17.20 -5.31 27.65
N ALA A 475 -16.10 -5.33 28.41
CA ALA A 475 -14.79 -4.91 27.92
C ALA A 475 -14.16 -5.95 26.97
N TRP A 476 -14.39 -7.25 27.21
CA TRP A 476 -13.78 -8.35 26.46
C TRP A 476 -14.01 -8.31 24.94
N PRO A 477 -15.25 -8.17 24.42
CA PRO A 477 -15.48 -8.10 22.97
C PRO A 477 -14.86 -6.86 22.34
N ILE A 478 -14.77 -5.74 23.07
CA ILE A 478 -14.11 -4.52 22.58
C ILE A 478 -12.62 -4.77 22.39
N LEU A 479 -11.95 -5.38 23.36
CA LEU A 479 -10.53 -5.74 23.28
C LEU A 479 -10.25 -6.75 22.16
N ILE A 480 -11.13 -7.75 21.96
CA ILE A 480 -11.05 -8.69 20.84
C ILE A 480 -11.22 -7.97 19.50
N ALA A 481 -12.21 -7.07 19.38
CA ALA A 481 -12.44 -6.31 18.16
C ALA A 481 -11.26 -5.40 17.82
N MET A 482 -10.66 -4.74 18.82
CA MET A 482 -9.42 -3.99 18.64
C MET A 482 -8.29 -4.89 18.14
N ALA A 483 -8.05 -6.04 18.77
CA ALA A 483 -7.00 -6.96 18.31
C ALA A 483 -7.24 -7.50 16.90
N GLY A 484 -8.48 -7.91 16.60
CA GLY A 484 -8.88 -8.47 15.31
C GLY A 484 -8.78 -7.46 14.17
N THR A 485 -9.28 -6.24 14.37
CA THR A 485 -9.18 -5.17 13.37
C THR A 485 -7.75 -4.70 13.15
N SER A 486 -6.87 -4.85 14.14
CA SER A 486 -5.43 -4.58 14.02
C SER A 486 -4.66 -5.59 13.18
N HIS A 487 -5.29 -6.68 12.72
CA HIS A 487 -4.63 -7.63 11.82
C HIS A 487 -4.15 -6.92 10.53
N PRO A 488 -2.89 -7.10 10.10
CA PRO A 488 -2.31 -6.30 9.01
C PRO A 488 -3.11 -6.30 7.70
N THR A 489 -3.69 -7.45 7.33
CA THR A 489 -4.50 -7.56 6.12
C THR A 489 -5.85 -6.84 6.25
N PHE A 490 -6.49 -6.91 7.42
CA PHE A 490 -7.76 -6.26 7.67
C PHE A 490 -7.58 -4.75 7.69
N ARG A 491 -6.61 -4.28 8.47
CA ARG A 491 -6.28 -2.86 8.61
C ARG A 491 -5.92 -2.21 7.28
N ALA A 492 -5.14 -2.88 6.45
CA ALA A 492 -4.76 -2.35 5.13
C ALA A 492 -5.98 -2.17 4.21
N LYS A 493 -7.01 -3.01 4.36
CA LYS A 493 -8.23 -2.98 3.55
C LYS A 493 -9.31 -2.05 4.13
N HIS A 494 -9.42 -1.98 5.45
CA HIS A 494 -10.49 -1.28 6.18
C HIS A 494 -9.89 -0.32 7.23
N HIS A 495 -9.05 0.61 6.77
CA HIS A 495 -8.31 1.53 7.64
C HIS A 495 -9.23 2.37 8.54
N ASP A 496 -10.32 2.92 8.01
CA ASP A 496 -11.21 3.80 8.76
C ASP A 496 -11.97 3.06 9.87
N ILE A 497 -12.39 1.81 9.59
CA ILE A 497 -13.02 0.93 10.58
C ILE A 497 -12.02 0.61 11.69
N TRP A 498 -10.79 0.26 11.32
CA TRP A 498 -9.71 0.02 12.29
C TRP A 498 -9.45 1.24 13.17
N GLU A 499 -9.36 2.44 12.58
CA GLU A 499 -9.10 3.70 13.27
C GLU A 499 -10.24 4.06 14.24
N MET A 500 -11.48 3.93 13.79
CA MET A 500 -12.66 4.16 14.62
C MET A 500 -12.72 3.18 15.80
N THR A 501 -12.45 1.90 15.54
CA THR A 501 -12.45 0.83 16.56
C THR A 501 -11.36 1.07 17.61
N HIS A 502 -10.15 1.42 17.20
CA HIS A 502 -9.05 1.68 18.13
C HIS A 502 -9.25 2.97 18.93
N ARG A 503 -9.81 4.02 18.32
CA ARG A 503 -9.97 5.30 18.98
C ARG A 503 -11.14 5.28 19.96
N PHE A 504 -12.35 5.00 19.49
CA PHE A 504 -13.54 5.03 20.35
C PHE A 504 -13.65 3.78 21.19
N GLY A 505 -13.37 2.61 20.62
CA GLY A 505 -13.30 1.36 21.38
C GLY A 505 -12.22 1.42 22.46
N GLY A 506 -11.07 2.05 22.19
CA GLY A 506 -10.02 2.26 23.18
C GLY A 506 -10.46 3.09 24.40
N TRP A 507 -11.13 4.23 24.18
CA TRP A 507 -11.66 5.04 25.28
C TRP A 507 -12.76 4.31 26.07
N THR A 508 -13.69 3.65 25.38
CA THR A 508 -14.74 2.86 26.02
C THR A 508 -14.15 1.73 26.86
N ALA A 509 -13.21 0.97 26.30
CA ALA A 509 -12.50 -0.08 27.04
C ALA A 509 -11.77 0.49 28.26
N LEU A 510 -11.09 1.64 28.13
CA LEU A 510 -10.38 2.26 29.24
C LEU A 510 -11.31 2.62 30.42
N ILE A 511 -12.48 3.21 30.13
CA ILE A 511 -13.48 3.55 31.16
C ILE A 511 -13.98 2.28 31.85
N LEU A 512 -14.35 1.26 31.07
CA LEU A 512 -14.82 -0.02 31.62
C LEU A 512 -13.75 -0.69 32.49
N LEU A 513 -12.50 -0.70 32.03
CA LEU A 513 -11.37 -1.27 32.77
C LEU A 513 -11.07 -0.54 34.07
N TRP A 514 -11.24 0.78 34.12
CA TRP A 514 -11.09 1.55 35.35
C TRP A 514 -12.13 1.15 36.40
N VAL A 515 -13.41 1.16 36.03
CA VAL A 515 -14.50 0.77 36.93
C VAL A 515 -14.34 -0.69 37.37
N GLN A 516 -14.03 -1.58 36.42
CA GLN A 516 -13.80 -3.00 36.68
C GLN A 516 -12.62 -3.21 37.64
N SER A 517 -11.51 -2.51 37.45
CA SER A 517 -10.30 -2.66 38.28
C SER A 517 -10.52 -2.21 39.73
N PHE A 518 -11.26 -1.10 39.95
CA PHE A 518 -11.59 -0.66 41.31
C PHE A 518 -12.53 -1.64 42.02
N LEU A 519 -13.57 -2.13 41.33
CA LEU A 519 -14.49 -3.10 41.91
C LEU A 519 -13.80 -4.44 42.20
N ALA A 520 -13.03 -4.96 41.24
CA ALA A 520 -12.29 -6.20 41.42
C ALA A 520 -11.20 -6.08 42.51
N ALA A 521 -10.49 -4.95 42.61
CA ALA A 521 -9.48 -4.76 43.65
C ALA A 521 -10.10 -4.73 45.06
N LYS A 522 -11.31 -4.16 45.20
CA LYS A 522 -12.07 -4.20 46.45
C LYS A 522 -12.47 -5.63 46.81
N ASP A 523 -13.03 -6.37 45.85
CA ASP A 523 -13.56 -7.72 46.07
C ASP A 523 -12.45 -8.73 46.38
N LEU A 524 -11.33 -8.66 45.66
CA LEU A 524 -10.18 -9.56 45.83
C LEU A 524 -9.35 -9.31 47.10
N ALA A 525 -9.50 -8.15 47.74
CA ALA A 525 -8.83 -7.79 48.98
C ALA A 525 -9.81 -7.80 50.17
N SER A 526 -10.57 -8.88 50.30
CA SER A 526 -11.55 -9.04 51.37
C SER A 526 -10.91 -8.88 52.75
N GLY A 527 -11.56 -8.10 53.63
CA GLY A 527 -11.04 -7.79 54.98
C GLY A 527 -10.08 -6.60 55.05
N VAL A 528 -9.72 -5.96 53.92
CA VAL A 528 -8.91 -4.74 53.88
C VAL A 528 -9.81 -3.53 53.57
N ALA A 529 -9.55 -2.39 54.22
CA ALA A 529 -10.24 -1.14 53.88
C ALA A 529 -10.08 -0.81 52.38
N PRO A 530 -11.14 -0.41 51.66
CA PRO A 530 -11.09 -0.19 50.21
C PRO A 530 -9.96 0.77 49.77
N SER A 531 -9.73 1.84 50.53
CA SER A 531 -8.64 2.80 50.27
C SER A 531 -7.27 2.13 50.22
N ARG A 532 -6.99 1.21 51.17
CA ARG A 532 -5.73 0.48 51.22
C ARG A 532 -5.65 -0.55 50.10
N ALA A 533 -6.75 -1.26 49.80
CA ALA A 533 -6.81 -2.20 48.69
C ALA A 533 -6.47 -1.52 47.35
N TYR A 534 -6.97 -0.31 47.12
CA TYR A 534 -6.69 0.46 45.90
C TYR A 534 -5.22 0.86 45.80
N LEU A 535 -4.64 1.38 46.88
CA LEU A 535 -3.24 1.82 46.91
C LEU A 535 -2.26 0.66 46.71
N THR A 536 -2.61 -0.54 47.15
CA THR A 536 -1.76 -1.73 47.02
C THR A 536 -1.97 -2.51 45.72
N SER A 537 -3.01 -2.20 44.94
CA SER A 537 -3.33 -2.94 43.70
C SER A 537 -2.39 -2.54 42.56
N PRO A 538 -1.54 -3.46 42.04
CA PRO A 538 -0.65 -3.15 40.93
C PRO A 538 -1.43 -2.78 39.66
N GLY A 539 -2.60 -3.40 39.43
CA GLY A 539 -3.44 -3.16 38.27
C GLY A 539 -3.89 -1.70 38.16
N ILE A 540 -4.24 -1.07 39.28
CA ILE A 540 -4.67 0.34 39.32
C ILE A 540 -3.52 1.27 38.92
N TRP A 541 -2.31 1.06 39.45
CA TRP A 541 -1.15 1.88 39.10
C TRP A 541 -0.70 1.68 37.66
N LEU A 542 -0.72 0.45 37.16
CA LEU A 542 -0.41 0.16 35.75
C LEU A 542 -1.42 0.79 34.80
N LEU A 543 -2.71 0.75 35.15
CA LEU A 543 -3.78 1.42 34.40
C LEU A 543 -3.67 2.95 34.48
N THR A 544 -3.20 3.48 35.61
CA THR A 544 -2.89 4.92 35.78
C THR A 544 -1.80 5.33 34.79
N VAL A 545 -0.68 4.63 34.77
CA VAL A 545 0.44 4.90 33.84
C VAL A 545 -0.03 4.80 32.38
N ALA A 546 -0.80 3.76 32.05
CA ALA A 546 -1.37 3.59 30.71
C ALA A 546 -2.28 4.77 30.32
N THR A 547 -3.14 5.20 31.24
CA THR A 547 -4.06 6.33 31.05
C THR A 547 -3.30 7.65 30.87
N CYS A 548 -2.29 7.91 31.71
CA CYS A 548 -1.42 9.07 31.57
C CYS A 548 -0.74 9.10 30.19
N ALA A 549 -0.25 7.95 29.71
CA ALA A 549 0.36 7.85 28.38
C ALA A 549 -0.62 8.10 27.22
N ILE A 550 -1.89 7.67 27.36
CA ILE A 550 -2.95 7.95 26.36
C ILE A 550 -3.34 9.42 26.36
N ILE A 551 -3.47 10.03 27.53
CA ILE A 551 -3.89 11.43 27.70
C ILE A 551 -2.75 12.40 27.33
N PHE A 552 -1.49 12.01 27.51
CA PHE A 552 -0.33 12.91 27.35
C PHE A 552 -0.36 13.76 26.06
N PRO A 553 -0.59 13.22 24.85
CA PRO A 553 -0.61 14.04 23.64
C PRO A 553 -1.73 15.10 23.62
N TRP A 554 -2.83 14.85 24.33
CA TRP A 554 -3.98 15.75 24.43
C TRP A 554 -3.73 16.94 25.35
N LEU A 555 -2.80 16.82 26.30
CA LEU A 555 -2.37 17.94 27.14
C LEU A 555 -1.64 19.03 26.33
N PHE A 556 -1.10 18.66 25.17
CA PHE A 556 -0.43 19.55 24.23
C PHE A 556 -1.28 19.84 22.98
N LEU A 557 -2.60 19.59 23.05
CA LEU A 557 -3.52 19.97 21.99
C LEU A 557 -3.61 21.50 21.93
N ARG A 558 -3.19 22.08 20.82
CA ARG A 558 -3.24 23.53 20.62
C ARG A 558 -3.45 23.88 19.16
N LYS A 559 -4.09 25.03 18.94
CA LYS A 559 -4.20 25.67 17.63
C LYS A 559 -2.96 26.53 17.42
N VAL A 560 -2.37 26.43 16.25
CA VAL A 560 -1.10 27.10 15.93
C VAL A 560 -1.24 27.89 14.63
N PRO A 561 -0.72 29.13 14.54
CA PRO A 561 -0.65 29.87 13.28
C PRO A 561 0.32 29.19 12.30
N VAL A 562 -0.07 29.17 11.02
CA VAL A 562 0.67 28.54 9.94
C VAL A 562 0.74 29.49 8.77
N ARG A 563 1.94 29.67 8.22
CA ARG A 563 2.09 30.31 6.92
C ARG A 563 2.07 29.23 5.84
N SER A 564 1.07 29.27 4.98
CA SER A 564 0.89 28.33 3.88
C SER A 564 1.52 28.85 2.58
N GLU A 565 2.20 27.96 1.86
CA GLU A 565 2.83 28.23 0.56
C GLU A 565 2.43 27.10 -0.40
N VAL A 566 1.50 27.39 -1.30
CA VAL A 566 1.00 26.40 -2.27
C VAL A 566 2.05 26.20 -3.35
N LEU A 567 2.62 25.00 -3.42
CA LEU A 567 3.67 24.65 -4.39
C LEU A 567 3.06 24.22 -5.72
N SER A 568 1.95 23.48 -5.67
CA SER A 568 1.20 22.98 -6.83
C SER A 568 -0.19 22.48 -6.39
N ASN A 569 -1.02 22.05 -7.34
CA ASN A 569 -2.28 21.33 -7.05
C ASN A 569 -2.06 19.99 -6.31
N HIS A 570 -0.81 19.54 -6.18
CA HIS A 570 -0.43 18.30 -5.52
C HIS A 570 0.28 18.51 -4.18
N ALA A 571 0.79 19.71 -3.86
CA ALA A 571 1.58 19.93 -2.66
C ALA A 571 1.45 21.35 -2.10
N VAL A 572 1.37 21.44 -0.77
CA VAL A 572 1.48 22.70 -0.02
C VAL A 572 2.58 22.57 1.02
N ARG A 573 3.38 23.62 1.18
CA ARG A 573 4.36 23.75 2.25
C ARG A 573 3.76 24.58 3.37
N LEU A 574 3.80 24.05 4.58
CA LEU A 574 3.29 24.70 5.78
C LEU A 574 4.46 25.09 6.67
N TRP A 575 4.52 26.34 7.11
CA TRP A 575 5.57 26.90 7.97
C TRP A 575 5.02 27.17 9.37
N PHE A 576 5.80 26.79 10.39
CA PHE A 576 5.43 26.79 11.80
C PHE A 576 6.56 27.37 12.64
N ASP A 577 6.24 28.23 13.62
CA ASP A 577 7.23 28.89 14.47
C ASP A 577 7.03 28.61 15.99
N TYR A 578 6.21 27.62 16.35
CA TYR A 578 5.86 27.34 17.74
C TYR A 578 6.85 26.44 18.49
N THR A 579 7.74 25.76 17.79
CA THR A 579 8.76 24.87 18.37
C THR A 579 9.86 24.59 17.37
N ASP A 580 11.03 24.18 17.87
CA ASP A 580 12.20 23.85 17.09
C ASP A 580 12.42 22.32 17.10
N PRO A 581 11.95 21.59 16.07
CA PRO A 581 12.03 20.14 16.06
C PRO A 581 13.45 19.66 15.77
N VAL A 582 13.79 18.49 16.31
CA VAL A 582 15.06 17.84 16.00
C VAL A 582 14.99 17.17 14.62
N VAL A 583 16.11 17.12 13.91
CA VAL A 583 16.20 16.47 12.59
C VAL A 583 15.65 15.04 12.64
N GLY A 584 14.76 14.72 11.71
CA GLY A 584 14.15 13.41 11.60
C GLY A 584 12.97 13.18 12.56
N THR A 585 12.36 14.22 13.12
CA THR A 585 11.07 14.12 13.83
C THR A 585 9.88 14.36 12.90
N GLY A 586 8.67 14.11 13.41
CA GLY A 586 7.40 14.48 12.78
C GLY A 586 6.38 14.99 13.80
N VAL A 587 5.37 15.70 13.31
CA VAL A 587 4.28 16.28 14.09
C VAL A 587 2.94 15.72 13.63
N ARG A 588 1.95 15.72 14.53
CA ARG A 588 0.57 15.31 14.21
C ARG A 588 -0.30 16.53 14.00
N LEU A 589 -0.86 16.65 12.81
CA LEU A 589 -1.75 17.74 12.40
C LEU A 589 -3.19 17.24 12.38
N GLY A 590 -4.11 18.07 12.87
CA GLY A 590 -5.55 17.83 12.84
C GLY A 590 -6.28 18.99 12.15
N GLU A 591 -7.45 18.69 11.59
CA GLU A 591 -8.17 19.65 10.76
C GLU A 591 -8.71 20.83 11.57
N PHE A 592 -8.54 22.04 11.00
CA PHE A 592 -9.20 23.26 11.44
C PHE A 592 -10.12 23.75 10.31
N LEU A 593 -11.37 24.09 10.64
CA LEU A 593 -12.30 24.76 9.74
C LEU A 593 -12.30 26.25 10.09
N GLU A 594 -11.68 27.07 9.26
CA GLU A 594 -11.75 28.52 9.38
C GLU A 594 -13.01 29.00 8.65
N ASN A 595 -13.94 29.63 9.38
CA ASN A 595 -15.08 30.30 8.79
C ASN A 595 -14.58 31.59 8.14
N ASN A 596 -14.46 31.61 6.81
CA ASN A 596 -14.49 32.89 6.09
C ASN A 596 -15.93 33.39 6.11
N ALA A 597 -16.23 34.24 7.08
CA ALA A 597 -17.47 34.99 7.16
C ALA A 597 -17.51 36.05 6.04
N SER A 598 -17.84 35.63 4.82
CA SER A 598 -18.27 36.54 3.75
C SER A 598 -19.05 35.80 2.66
N GLN A 599 -20.24 35.30 2.99
CA GLN A 599 -21.44 35.37 2.14
C GLN A 599 -22.56 34.54 2.75
N PHE A 600 -23.62 35.26 3.13
CA PHE A 600 -25.00 34.81 3.31
C PHE A 600 -25.27 33.32 3.05
N SER A 601 -25.32 32.52 4.11
CA SER A 601 -26.27 31.41 4.23
C SER A 601 -26.32 30.95 5.68
N THR A 602 -27.51 31.09 6.24
CA THR A 602 -27.92 30.65 7.57
C THR A 602 -27.89 29.12 7.63
N GLU A 603 -27.36 28.58 8.73
CA GLU A 603 -27.35 27.15 9.10
C GLU A 603 -26.43 26.20 8.31
N VAL A 604 -25.15 26.08 8.73
CA VAL A 604 -24.56 24.85 9.29
C VAL A 604 -23.28 25.27 10.03
N PHE A 605 -23.28 25.16 11.36
CA PHE A 605 -22.05 25.15 12.16
C PHE A 605 -21.23 23.92 11.74
N LEU A 606 -20.33 24.06 10.76
CA LEU A 606 -19.45 22.97 10.35
C LEU A 606 -18.41 22.75 11.46
N ALA A 607 -18.73 21.78 12.31
CA ALA A 607 -18.01 21.43 13.50
C ALA A 607 -16.51 21.14 13.24
N GLU A 608 -15.67 21.76 14.06
CA GLU A 608 -14.31 21.34 14.32
C GLU A 608 -14.27 19.81 14.54
N LYS A 609 -13.36 19.09 13.85
CA LYS A 609 -13.16 17.64 14.08
C LYS A 609 -11.79 17.30 14.71
N PRO A 610 -11.32 18.01 15.76
CA PRO A 610 -10.05 17.69 16.43
C PRO A 610 -10.11 16.30 17.10
N LEU A 611 -11.30 15.71 17.23
CA LEU A 611 -11.47 14.36 17.76
C LEU A 611 -11.49 13.26 16.69
N ARG A 612 -11.46 13.58 15.38
CA ARG A 612 -11.59 12.60 14.28
C ARG A 612 -10.37 12.54 13.34
N ASP A 613 -9.82 13.64 12.87
CA ASP A 613 -8.81 13.57 11.80
C ASP A 613 -7.41 13.98 12.31
N TRP A 614 -6.45 13.04 12.34
CA TRP A 614 -5.06 13.28 12.76
C TRP A 614 -4.07 12.59 11.83
N HIS A 615 -3.14 13.35 11.25
CA HIS A 615 -2.14 12.84 10.30
C HIS A 615 -0.72 13.23 10.73
N GLY A 616 0.22 12.29 10.59
CA GLY A 616 1.63 12.51 10.91
C GLY A 616 2.41 13.03 9.70
N PHE A 617 3.20 14.09 9.91
CA PHE A 617 4.05 14.69 8.87
C PHE A 617 5.47 14.90 9.39
N ALA A 618 6.46 14.63 8.54
CA ALA A 618 7.86 14.86 8.90
C ALA A 618 8.18 16.36 8.94
N THR A 619 8.90 16.78 9.98
CA THR A 619 9.33 18.17 10.16
C THR A 619 10.60 18.44 9.38
N ILE A 620 10.65 19.56 8.68
CA ILE A 620 11.80 20.11 7.98
C ILE A 620 12.30 21.31 8.78
N THR A 621 13.41 21.15 9.51
CA THR A 621 13.96 22.22 10.33
C THR A 621 14.40 23.39 9.47
N ASN A 622 14.04 24.62 9.86
CA ASN A 622 14.42 25.81 9.11
C ASN A 622 15.92 26.08 9.25
N ALA A 623 16.54 26.66 8.21
CA ALA A 623 17.98 26.89 8.16
C ALA A 623 18.49 27.87 9.23
N ASN A 624 17.65 28.80 9.68
CA ASN A 624 17.92 29.74 10.78
C ASN A 624 17.71 29.11 12.18
N GLY A 625 17.31 27.84 12.25
CA GLY A 625 17.09 27.10 13.49
C GLY A 625 15.78 27.44 14.22
N ARG A 626 15.01 28.44 13.77
CA ARG A 626 13.71 28.81 14.36
C ARG A 626 12.57 28.24 13.55
N GLY A 627 11.70 27.52 14.21
CA GLY A 627 10.54 26.89 13.60
C GLY A 627 10.91 25.75 12.64
N PHE A 628 9.90 25.31 11.91
CA PHE A 628 10.04 24.29 10.90
C PHE A 628 9.03 24.49 9.79
N SER A 629 9.24 23.77 8.70
CA SER A 629 8.24 23.59 7.66
C SER A 629 7.93 22.11 7.48
N LEU A 630 6.87 21.80 6.76
CA LEU A 630 6.60 20.45 6.28
C LEU A 630 5.88 20.53 4.94
N VAL A 631 5.97 19.45 4.17
CA VAL A 631 5.30 19.33 2.88
C VAL A 631 4.12 18.39 3.04
N VAL A 632 2.92 18.89 2.74
CA VAL A 632 1.70 18.10 2.65
C VAL A 632 1.46 17.80 1.18
N SER A 633 1.71 16.56 0.78
CA SER A 633 1.34 16.08 -0.56
C SER A 633 -0.07 15.53 -0.55
N ASN A 634 -0.77 15.68 -1.67
CA ASN A 634 -2.08 15.09 -1.86
C ASN A 634 -1.94 13.56 -1.73
N ALA A 635 -2.70 12.95 -0.82
CA ALA A 635 -2.68 11.53 -0.49
C ALA A 635 -4.06 11.02 0.01
N GLY A 636 -5.04 11.91 0.15
CA GLY A 636 -6.35 11.64 0.71
C GLY A 636 -7.08 12.93 1.08
N ASP A 637 -8.31 12.83 1.57
CA ASP A 637 -9.22 13.97 1.67
C ASP A 637 -8.69 15.10 2.57
N PHE A 638 -8.12 14.76 3.74
CA PHE A 638 -7.50 15.75 4.64
C PHE A 638 -6.39 16.54 3.93
N THR A 639 -5.47 15.85 3.24
CA THR A 639 -4.34 16.49 2.56
C THR A 639 -4.79 17.32 1.36
N LYS A 640 -5.79 16.85 0.59
CA LYS A 640 -6.37 17.59 -0.53
C LYS A 640 -7.04 18.88 -0.06
N ARG A 641 -7.83 18.81 1.02
CA ARG A 641 -8.44 20.00 1.64
C ARG A 641 -7.39 20.99 2.15
N THR A 642 -6.33 20.48 2.78
CA THR A 642 -5.22 21.31 3.29
C THR A 642 -4.52 22.07 2.16
N ILE A 643 -4.29 21.43 1.01
CA ILE A 643 -3.69 22.08 -0.17
C ILE A 643 -4.61 23.15 -0.74
N ASN A 644 -5.88 22.80 -0.99
CA ASN A 644 -6.83 23.71 -1.63
C ASN A 644 -7.15 24.96 -0.79
N ARG A 645 -7.14 24.83 0.55
CA ARG A 645 -7.48 25.92 1.45
C ARG A 645 -6.30 26.78 1.87
N ALA A 646 -5.08 26.22 1.86
CA ALA A 646 -3.87 26.90 2.36
C ALA A 646 -4.10 27.52 3.76
N PRO A 647 -4.35 26.70 4.80
CA PRO A 647 -4.84 27.18 6.09
C PRO A 647 -3.90 28.19 6.77
N THR A 648 -4.47 29.17 7.46
CA THR A 648 -3.70 30.12 8.29
C THR A 648 -3.49 29.61 9.72
N HIS A 649 -4.28 28.61 10.13
CA HIS A 649 -4.18 27.96 11.42
C HIS A 649 -4.45 26.46 11.31
N ILE A 650 -3.82 25.66 12.15
CA ILE A 650 -4.06 24.21 12.20
C ILE A 650 -3.94 23.69 13.64
N TRP A 651 -4.64 22.59 13.93
CA TRP A 651 -4.49 21.90 15.20
C TRP A 651 -3.23 21.04 15.19
N VAL A 652 -2.48 21.12 16.28
CA VAL A 652 -1.33 20.25 16.56
C VAL A 652 -1.61 19.49 17.84
N ARG A 653 -1.26 18.21 17.87
CA ARG A 653 -1.35 17.36 19.06
C ARG A 653 0.00 16.75 19.39
N GLY A 654 0.31 16.71 20.68
CA GLY A 654 1.50 16.05 21.20
C GLY A 654 2.78 16.84 20.95
N ILE A 655 3.90 16.13 21.02
CA ILE A 655 5.25 16.66 20.82
C ILE A 655 5.87 16.10 19.53
N PRO A 656 6.82 16.84 18.90
CA PRO A 656 7.58 16.30 17.78
C PRO A 656 8.19 14.94 18.14
N THR A 657 7.87 13.91 17.35
CA THR A 657 8.23 12.52 17.63
C THR A 657 9.25 12.01 16.61
N CYS A 658 10.30 11.32 17.08
CA CYS A 658 11.35 10.79 16.23
C CYS A 658 10.82 9.79 15.20
N GLY A 659 11.23 9.97 13.95
CA GLY A 659 10.96 9.09 12.83
C GLY A 659 12.24 8.42 12.33
N VAL A 660 12.09 7.66 11.23
CA VAL A 660 13.14 6.77 10.72
C VAL A 660 14.41 7.51 10.34
N LEU A 661 14.33 8.72 9.78
CA LEU A 661 15.52 9.47 9.37
C LEU A 661 16.35 10.04 10.52
N ARG A 662 15.88 9.95 11.77
CA ARG A 662 16.71 10.29 12.93
C ARG A 662 17.99 9.46 12.98
N ILE A 663 17.95 8.22 12.48
CA ILE A 663 19.09 7.29 12.44
C ILE A 663 20.20 7.76 11.49
N ALA A 664 19.95 8.72 10.58
CA ALA A 664 20.97 9.21 9.66
C ALA A 664 22.19 9.78 10.42
N THR A 665 21.96 10.34 11.61
CA THR A 665 23.00 10.88 12.50
C THR A 665 23.96 9.83 13.04
N LEU A 666 23.60 8.55 12.98
CA LEU A 666 24.48 7.43 13.36
C LEU A 666 25.56 7.15 12.32
N PHE A 667 25.50 7.75 11.12
CA PHE A 667 26.39 7.43 10.01
C PHE A 667 27.23 8.65 9.61
N ARG A 668 28.48 8.39 9.19
CA ARG A 668 29.39 9.43 8.66
C ARG A 668 28.91 9.97 7.32
N SER A 669 28.21 9.15 6.54
CA SER A 669 27.61 9.50 5.27
C SER A 669 26.48 8.53 4.92
N VAL A 670 25.45 9.01 4.21
CA VAL A 670 24.28 8.20 3.84
C VAL A 670 23.87 8.41 2.38
N VAL A 671 23.21 7.42 1.80
CA VAL A 671 22.42 7.62 0.57
C VAL A 671 20.97 7.80 0.95
N LEU A 672 20.33 8.89 0.50
CA LEU A 672 18.91 9.13 0.66
C LEU A 672 18.20 8.71 -0.64
N VAL A 673 17.28 7.74 -0.53
CA VAL A 673 16.45 7.27 -1.63
C VAL A 673 15.02 7.72 -1.38
N ALA A 674 14.47 8.55 -2.25
CA ALA A 674 13.12 9.10 -2.14
C ALA A 674 12.28 8.82 -3.39
N THR A 675 10.99 8.53 -3.21
CA THR A 675 10.02 8.47 -4.32
C THR A 675 8.88 9.45 -4.11
N GLY A 676 8.57 10.29 -5.10
CA GLY A 676 7.50 11.28 -5.01
C GLY A 676 7.65 12.16 -3.77
N SER A 677 6.59 12.26 -2.96
CA SER A 677 6.56 13.04 -1.72
C SER A 677 7.43 12.49 -0.59
N GLY A 678 8.02 11.30 -0.75
CA GLY A 678 9.04 10.78 0.15
C GLY A 678 10.27 11.68 0.28
N ILE A 679 10.43 12.68 -0.59
CA ILE A 679 11.45 13.72 -0.46
C ILE A 679 11.24 14.61 0.78
N GLY A 680 10.00 14.82 1.23
CA GLY A 680 9.67 15.69 2.36
C GLY A 680 10.42 15.31 3.64
N PRO A 681 10.32 14.05 4.11
CA PRO A 681 11.14 13.58 5.23
C PRO A 681 12.65 13.71 4.99
N CYS A 682 13.13 13.43 3.77
CA CYS A 682 14.55 13.56 3.43
C CYS A 682 15.06 15.01 3.54
N LEU A 683 14.20 16.01 3.30
CA LEU A 683 14.57 17.43 3.42
C LEU A 683 15.05 17.79 4.83
N ALA A 684 14.55 17.12 5.87
CA ALA A 684 15.04 17.32 7.23
C ALA A 684 16.55 17.05 7.36
N VAL A 685 17.07 16.06 6.63
CA VAL A 685 18.49 15.70 6.61
C VAL A 685 19.26 16.58 5.62
N ILE A 686 18.70 16.82 4.44
CA ILE A 686 19.29 17.62 3.35
C ILE A 686 19.58 19.06 3.83
N LEU A 687 18.59 19.71 4.45
CA LEU A 687 18.68 21.11 4.86
C LEU A 687 19.46 21.31 6.15
N ALA A 688 19.40 20.36 7.08
CA ALA A 688 20.17 20.45 8.32
C ALA A 688 21.69 20.37 8.09
N LYS A 689 22.12 19.80 6.96
CA LYS A 689 23.53 19.66 6.54
C LYS A 689 24.46 18.94 7.54
N LYS A 690 23.90 18.29 8.57
CA LYS A 690 24.65 17.60 9.63
C LYS A 690 25.33 16.30 9.17
N VAL A 691 24.77 15.63 8.17
CA VAL A 691 25.29 14.35 7.66
C VAL A 691 25.48 14.46 6.15
N PRO A 692 26.70 14.24 5.62
CA PRO A 692 26.95 14.12 4.19
C PRO A 692 26.00 13.11 3.54
N CYS A 693 25.39 13.47 2.42
CA CYS A 693 24.43 12.60 1.76
C CYS A 693 24.51 12.66 0.23
N ARG A 694 24.32 11.51 -0.42
CA ARG A 694 23.93 11.43 -1.83
C ARG A 694 22.44 11.27 -1.96
N ILE A 695 21.84 11.78 -3.02
CA ILE A 695 20.40 11.80 -3.19
C ILE A 695 19.99 11.09 -4.48
N LEU A 696 19.10 10.11 -4.35
CA LEU A 696 18.35 9.49 -5.44
C LEU A 696 16.88 9.85 -5.24
N TRP A 697 16.30 10.63 -6.16
CA TRP A 697 14.91 11.05 -6.07
C TRP A 697 14.16 10.80 -7.36
N THR A 698 13.11 9.98 -7.28
CA THR A 698 12.32 9.59 -8.46
C THR A 698 10.89 10.11 -8.35
N ALA A 699 10.38 10.78 -9.39
CA ALA A 699 9.02 11.28 -9.44
C ALA A 699 8.55 11.42 -10.91
N PRO A 700 7.22 11.52 -11.17
CA PRO A 700 6.71 11.74 -12.53
C PRO A 700 7.12 13.06 -13.16
N ASN A 701 7.18 14.14 -12.38
CA ASN A 701 7.76 15.43 -12.77
C ASN A 701 8.09 16.22 -11.51
N HIS A 702 9.38 16.42 -11.20
CA HIS A 702 9.81 16.99 -9.94
C HIS A 702 9.44 18.46 -9.79
N GLU A 703 9.77 19.29 -10.79
CA GLU A 703 9.54 20.74 -10.75
C GLU A 703 8.05 21.06 -10.77
N GLN A 704 7.27 20.42 -11.65
CA GLN A 704 5.82 20.68 -11.73
C GLN A 704 5.08 20.24 -10.46
N THR A 705 5.56 19.18 -9.79
CA THR A 705 4.86 18.62 -8.62
C THR A 705 5.29 19.30 -7.32
N PHE A 706 6.58 19.58 -7.15
CA PHE A 706 7.14 20.02 -5.87
C PHE A 706 7.77 21.41 -5.91
N GLY A 707 7.74 22.08 -7.06
CA GLY A 707 8.32 23.40 -7.27
C GLY A 707 9.82 23.37 -7.57
N LYS A 708 10.27 24.37 -8.33
CA LYS A 708 11.67 24.52 -8.75
C LYS A 708 12.61 24.73 -7.56
N ASP A 709 12.17 25.45 -6.53
CA ASP A 709 12.99 25.76 -5.36
C ASP A 709 13.38 24.52 -4.55
N LEU A 710 12.48 23.53 -4.47
CA LEU A 710 12.75 22.27 -3.78
C LEU A 710 13.75 21.41 -4.56
N VAL A 711 13.61 21.37 -5.89
CA VAL A 711 14.57 20.71 -6.79
C VAL A 711 15.95 21.37 -6.69
N ASN A 712 16.01 22.71 -6.73
CA ASN A 712 17.23 23.47 -6.54
C ASN A 712 17.86 23.21 -5.16
N THR A 713 17.06 23.12 -4.10
CA THR A 713 17.54 22.79 -2.76
C THR A 713 18.23 21.42 -2.72
N VAL A 714 17.65 20.42 -3.39
CA VAL A 714 18.24 19.08 -3.52
C VAL A 714 19.57 19.16 -4.28
N LEU A 715 19.61 19.84 -5.42
CA LEU A 715 20.82 20.00 -6.25
C LEU A 715 21.91 20.85 -5.57
N GLN A 716 21.55 21.83 -4.75
CA GLN A 716 22.52 22.60 -3.97
C GLN A 716 23.17 21.76 -2.88
N ARG A 717 22.41 20.83 -2.26
CA ARG A 717 22.98 19.89 -1.29
C ARG A 717 23.84 18.83 -1.97
N ASP A 718 23.37 18.33 -3.11
CA ASP A 718 24.02 17.32 -3.90
C ASP A 718 23.99 17.72 -5.39
N PRO A 719 25.06 18.34 -5.91
CA PRO A 719 25.14 18.76 -7.31
C PRO A 719 25.09 17.61 -8.32
N LYS A 720 25.37 16.37 -7.88
CA LYS A 720 25.27 15.17 -8.69
C LYS A 720 24.07 14.31 -8.26
N ALA A 721 23.03 14.90 -7.66
CA ALA A 721 21.84 14.16 -7.25
C ALA A 721 21.21 13.46 -8.47
N VAL A 722 20.78 12.21 -8.29
CA VAL A 722 20.11 11.45 -9.33
C VAL A 722 18.61 11.79 -9.27
N ILE A 723 18.18 12.69 -10.15
CA ILE A 723 16.78 13.12 -10.29
C ILE A 723 16.15 12.37 -11.47
N HIS A 724 15.45 11.28 -11.19
CA HIS A 724 14.92 10.38 -12.22
C HIS A 724 13.44 10.67 -12.53
N ASN A 725 13.18 11.31 -13.67
CA ASN A 725 11.83 11.60 -14.13
C ASN A 725 11.18 10.34 -14.73
N THR A 726 10.18 9.78 -14.05
CA THR A 726 9.59 8.50 -14.48
C THR A 726 8.71 8.59 -15.73
N ARG A 727 8.33 9.80 -16.16
CA ARG A 727 7.56 10.01 -17.41
C ARG A 727 8.47 10.07 -18.62
N THR A 728 9.60 10.76 -18.52
CA THR A 728 10.52 10.94 -19.65
C THR A 728 11.61 9.86 -19.71
N MET A 729 12.05 9.34 -18.56
CA MET A 729 13.16 8.39 -18.47
C MET A 729 12.71 6.94 -18.20
N GLY A 730 11.40 6.68 -18.18
CA GLY A 730 10.84 5.36 -17.89
C GLY A 730 10.95 4.93 -16.43
N LYS A 731 10.64 3.65 -16.14
CA LYS A 731 10.69 3.10 -14.77
C LYS A 731 12.15 2.82 -14.35
N PRO A 732 12.63 3.37 -13.22
CA PRO A 732 14.00 3.14 -12.74
C PRO A 732 14.17 1.76 -12.09
N ASP A 733 15.33 1.13 -12.30
CA ASP A 733 15.80 0.05 -11.44
C ASP A 733 16.34 0.62 -10.12
N MET A 734 15.41 0.83 -9.18
CA MET A 734 15.70 1.49 -7.91
C MET A 734 16.79 0.79 -7.08
N PRO A 735 16.77 -0.54 -6.91
CA PRO A 735 17.87 -1.24 -6.23
C PRO A 735 19.24 -1.03 -6.86
N LEU A 736 19.34 -1.12 -8.21
CA LEU A 736 20.61 -0.94 -8.91
C LEU A 736 21.12 0.49 -8.76
N MET A 737 20.26 1.49 -8.98
CA MET A 737 20.63 2.91 -8.84
C MET A 737 21.07 3.24 -7.41
N ALA A 738 20.35 2.75 -6.40
CA ALA A 738 20.73 2.96 -5.00
C ALA A 738 22.06 2.29 -4.65
N TRP A 739 22.33 1.10 -5.20
CA TRP A 739 23.59 0.39 -5.02
C TRP A 739 24.76 1.13 -5.70
N LYS A 740 24.59 1.58 -6.94
CA LYS A 740 25.59 2.39 -7.68
C LYS A 740 25.95 3.63 -6.86
N LEU A 741 24.95 4.35 -6.37
CA LEU A 741 25.14 5.57 -5.60
C LEU A 741 25.80 5.32 -4.23
N TYR A 742 25.49 4.19 -3.59
CA TYR A 742 26.15 3.74 -2.35
C TYR A 742 27.63 3.44 -2.57
N LYS A 743 27.98 2.77 -3.68
CA LYS A 743 29.37 2.45 -4.03
C LYS A 743 30.16 3.68 -4.43
N GLU A 744 29.61 4.54 -5.29
CA GLU A 744 30.24 5.78 -5.75
C GLU A 744 30.61 6.69 -4.57
N SER A 745 29.74 6.79 -3.57
CA SER A 745 29.91 7.75 -2.47
C SER A 745 30.63 7.24 -1.24
N GLY A 746 30.89 5.93 -1.16
CA GLY A 746 31.42 5.32 0.07
C GLY A 746 30.50 5.53 1.29
N ALA A 747 29.19 5.66 1.07
CA ALA A 747 28.22 5.84 2.14
C ALA A 747 28.24 4.65 3.12
N GLU A 748 27.95 4.89 4.39
CA GLU A 748 27.89 3.81 5.39
C GLU A 748 26.52 3.12 5.44
N ALA A 749 25.46 3.79 4.95
CA ALA A 749 24.09 3.29 4.93
C ALA A 749 23.24 3.93 3.83
N VAL A 750 22.15 3.24 3.47
CA VAL A 750 21.11 3.72 2.55
C VAL A 750 19.80 3.90 3.32
N CYS A 751 19.23 5.09 3.30
CA CYS A 751 17.95 5.42 3.92
C CYS A 751 16.89 5.61 2.83
N VAL A 752 15.85 4.78 2.86
CA VAL A 752 14.80 4.69 1.83
C VAL A 752 13.48 5.22 2.37
N ILE A 753 12.94 6.24 1.73
CA ILE A 753 11.62 6.82 2.00
C ILE A 753 10.77 6.70 0.73
N SER A 754 10.00 5.63 0.68
CA SER A 754 9.10 5.31 -0.43
C SER A 754 7.82 4.66 0.10
N ASN A 755 6.92 4.25 -0.79
CA ASN A 755 5.79 3.42 -0.40
C ASN A 755 6.28 2.05 0.14
N LYS A 756 5.39 1.32 0.83
CA LYS A 756 5.71 0.06 1.52
C LYS A 756 6.37 -0.97 0.60
N VAL A 757 5.81 -1.18 -0.59
CA VAL A 757 6.27 -2.20 -1.55
C VAL A 757 7.68 -1.89 -2.07
N PHE A 758 7.90 -0.66 -2.54
CA PHE A 758 9.21 -0.25 -3.05
C PHE A 758 10.26 -0.20 -1.93
N THR A 759 9.89 0.29 -0.75
CA THR A 759 10.79 0.30 0.41
C THR A 759 11.24 -1.12 0.76
N GLN A 760 10.31 -2.08 0.83
CA GLN A 760 10.63 -3.48 1.10
C GLN A 760 11.52 -4.08 0.02
N ARG A 761 11.23 -3.83 -1.27
CA ARG A 761 12.03 -4.31 -2.39
C ARG A 761 13.47 -3.79 -2.35
N ILE A 762 13.65 -2.48 -2.18
CA ILE A 762 14.98 -1.84 -2.18
C ILE A 762 15.77 -2.30 -0.95
N VAL A 763 15.18 -2.24 0.25
CA VAL A 763 15.85 -2.65 1.49
C VAL A 763 16.27 -4.12 1.42
N TYR A 764 15.38 -5.02 1.00
CA TYR A 764 15.71 -6.44 0.83
C TYR A 764 16.81 -6.66 -0.20
N ALA A 765 16.73 -5.99 -1.35
CA ALA A 765 17.73 -6.13 -2.41
C ALA A 765 19.13 -5.70 -1.95
N LEU A 766 19.23 -4.63 -1.16
CA LEU A 766 20.48 -4.11 -0.63
C LEU A 766 21.00 -4.93 0.56
N GLU A 767 20.16 -5.23 1.56
CA GLU A 767 20.57 -6.01 2.74
C GLU A 767 20.96 -7.45 2.38
N SER A 768 20.31 -8.06 1.38
CA SER A 768 20.69 -9.39 0.87
C SER A 768 22.09 -9.40 0.22
N ARG A 769 22.67 -8.23 -0.05
CA ARG A 769 24.02 -8.03 -0.59
C ARG A 769 24.98 -7.40 0.42
N GLY A 770 24.59 -7.34 1.70
CA GLY A 770 25.42 -6.79 2.77
C GLY A 770 25.47 -5.26 2.85
N VAL A 771 24.64 -4.56 2.06
CA VAL A 771 24.52 -3.10 2.14
C VAL A 771 23.54 -2.75 3.26
N PRO A 772 23.93 -1.92 4.25
CA PRO A 772 23.02 -1.48 5.30
C PRO A 772 21.96 -0.57 4.72
N ALA A 773 20.73 -1.07 4.61
CA ALA A 773 19.60 -0.30 4.10
C ALA A 773 18.50 -0.24 5.16
N TYR A 774 17.93 0.95 5.31
CA TYR A 774 16.89 1.25 6.30
C TYR A 774 15.75 1.97 5.59
N GLY A 775 14.52 1.62 5.92
CA GLY A 775 13.36 2.33 5.41
C GLY A 775 12.21 2.21 6.38
N ALA A 776 11.25 3.12 6.28
CA ALA A 776 10.08 3.08 7.13
C ALA A 776 9.22 1.86 6.82
N ILE A 777 9.42 0.79 7.60
CA ILE A 777 8.49 -0.32 7.76
C ILE A 777 7.63 -0.04 9.01
N PHE A 778 7.24 1.22 9.21
CA PHE A 778 6.16 1.52 10.13
C PHE A 778 4.86 1.16 9.40
N ASP A 779 4.47 -0.12 9.48
CA ASP A 779 3.03 -0.38 9.65
C ASP A 779 2.67 0.42 10.90
N SER A 780 1.86 1.46 10.71
CA SER A 780 1.43 2.34 11.78
C SER A 780 0.80 1.55 12.91
#